data_AF-A0A2G8Y9P3-F1
#
_entry.id   AF-A0A2G8Y9P3-F1
#
_cell.length_a   1.000
_cell.length_b   1.000
_cell.length_c   1.000
_cell.angle_alpha   90.00
_cell.angle_beta   90.00
_cell.angle_gamma   90.00
#
_symmetry.space_group_name_H-M   'P 1'
#
loop_
_entity.id
_entity.type
_entity.pdbx_description
1 polymer ?
#
loop_
_entity_poly.entity_id
_entity_poly.type
_entity_poly.pdbx_seq_one_letter_code
_entity_poly.pdbx_strand_id
1 'polypeptide(L)'
;MGMPVPALFHAALAAGTLTATARLTFPYVSQAEPVVSLTAAEHKPGPFFPLSNTTEAAAQSVGGMNILRDLRKSESLCTLADQAVVVVDGGSTGTRTEVFAITTESCPGKGRVVLPQKLRFLGNGRRVMGFRQLLETWLDAHAAGWEAKPDASVTMTKYVPELQMRTAQLVTKLKSDVADFLNTHLSELEARSAKQLGVPVFVHSTAGIRDFRDWYVDGLFLLLRSALNQPFSVDGYVFFTNPELARPITGEEEGVFAFLTLNFLAKRLSFFLRPDVNRQMQGLAGLVEVGGASLQVILPIDKSQVLPSFVKTASLKGNGGRLEQLPLGRKLVSVSFMQLGTTSSAGLLLKGICRQQKFLKNGICHNPCMPQGYEQTCSAGPPTFSSDGNVHVDTQLRRNRLIPAATYCSSANPAVSLRLLNIFGCAAIGMNPFSTLEDRIAVEGCTQIVGTGDFKTCFDQVDMILLNPPIPLPANLEASSTGFDTLGQVFRLVSTDAPVFIAGVAILDGIRTLQRIGFLGDFRGETDLLEEAAGRFCKLPVKNIPGKGLVFDLRDQEVLVTPFTITFCQELAMSVGLLKYLQSGFHVPSAIIFTNEIDDAEGKVQGQIGWPLGAVLYRALSQKQWSRDMYELGPKVNFLVATP
;
A
#
# COMPACT_ATOMS: atom_id res chain seq x y z
N MET A 1 -52.06 -7.21 45.40
CA MET A 1 -51.58 -6.00 46.09
C MET A 1 -51.08 -5.06 44.99
N GLY A 2 -51.78 -4.01 44.56
CA GLY A 2 -52.44 -2.97 45.34
C GLY A 2 -51.68 -1.66 45.04
N MET A 3 -52.14 -0.94 44.01
CA MET A 3 -51.84 0.46 43.65
C MET A 3 -51.84 1.42 44.88
N PRO A 4 -51.26 2.65 44.85
CA PRO A 4 -51.70 3.71 43.91
C PRO A 4 -50.73 4.87 43.55
N VAL A 5 -51.24 5.67 42.59
CA VAL A 5 -50.84 7.02 42.14
C VAL A 5 -51.40 8.08 43.12
N PRO A 6 -50.83 9.31 43.21
CA PRO A 6 -51.50 10.54 42.71
C PRO A 6 -50.49 11.53 42.07
N ALA A 7 -50.70 12.21 40.93
CA ALA A 7 -51.68 13.21 40.49
C ALA A 7 -51.54 14.63 41.10
N LEU A 8 -51.59 15.65 40.21
CA LEU A 8 -51.85 17.10 40.37
C LEU A 8 -50.60 18.03 40.47
N PHE A 9 -50.49 19.24 39.88
CA PHE A 9 -51.46 20.30 39.48
C PHE A 9 -50.85 21.35 38.49
N HIS A 10 -51.74 22.01 37.70
CA HIS A 10 -51.72 23.37 37.06
C HIS A 10 -50.59 23.82 36.10
N ALA A 11 -50.80 24.21 34.82
CA ALA A 11 -51.68 25.21 34.17
C ALA A 11 -51.09 26.65 34.12
N ALA A 12 -50.75 27.14 32.90
CA ALA A 12 -51.14 28.42 32.27
C ALA A 12 -50.08 29.01 31.30
N LEU A 13 -50.53 29.30 30.05
CA LEU A 13 -50.37 30.53 29.23
C LEU A 13 -49.02 31.30 29.24
N ALA A 14 -48.45 31.85 28.15
CA ALA A 14 -48.94 32.17 26.81
C ALA A 14 -47.76 32.60 25.90
N ALA A 15 -48.08 32.74 24.61
CA ALA A 15 -47.54 33.70 23.63
C ALA A 15 -46.30 33.31 22.80
N GLY A 16 -46.46 33.44 21.47
CA GLY A 16 -45.35 33.88 20.61
C GLY A 16 -45.15 33.17 19.28
N THR A 17 -46.00 33.50 18.30
CA THR A 17 -45.67 33.66 16.87
C THR A 17 -45.08 32.50 16.05
N LEU A 18 -45.97 31.91 15.25
CA LEU A 18 -45.70 31.22 14.00
C LEU A 18 -45.02 32.16 12.98
N THR A 19 -43.91 31.72 12.39
CA THR A 19 -43.39 32.26 11.13
C THR A 19 -43.44 31.15 10.07
N ALA A 20 -44.51 31.17 9.28
CA ALA A 20 -44.62 30.38 8.05
C ALA A 20 -43.99 31.19 6.91
N THR A 21 -42.85 30.75 6.39
CA THR A 21 -42.26 31.29 5.16
C THR A 21 -42.96 30.68 3.95
N ALA A 22 -43.73 31.52 3.27
CA ALA A 22 -44.44 31.20 2.04
C ALA A 22 -43.45 30.85 0.91
N ARG A 23 -43.60 29.64 0.36
CA ARG A 23 -43.03 29.27 -0.94
C ARG A 23 -43.90 29.87 -2.04
N LEU A 24 -43.33 30.78 -2.81
CA LEU A 24 -43.90 31.24 -4.08
C LEU A 24 -43.82 30.11 -5.11
N THR A 25 -44.94 29.41 -5.31
CA THR A 25 -45.19 28.56 -6.46
C THR A 25 -45.90 29.38 -7.53
N PHE A 26 -45.25 29.60 -8.68
CA PHE A 26 -45.87 30.20 -9.85
C PHE A 26 -46.72 29.13 -10.58
N PRO A 27 -48.00 29.39 -10.89
CA PRO A 27 -48.80 28.52 -11.72
C PRO A 27 -48.47 28.75 -13.21
N TYR A 28 -48.21 27.67 -13.92
CA TYR A 28 -48.15 27.60 -15.37
C TYR A 28 -49.56 27.84 -15.93
N VAL A 29 -49.78 28.97 -16.61
CA VAL A 29 -51.00 29.23 -17.38
C VAL A 29 -50.59 29.37 -18.84
N SER A 30 -50.98 28.40 -19.67
CA SER A 30 -50.87 28.50 -21.12
C SER A 30 -51.89 29.52 -21.60
N GLN A 31 -51.43 30.64 -22.17
CA GLN A 31 -52.27 31.53 -22.95
C GLN A 31 -51.87 31.45 -24.42
N ALA A 32 -52.90 31.24 -25.24
CA ALA A 32 -52.88 31.12 -26.67
C ALA A 32 -52.35 32.39 -27.36
N GLU A 33 -51.60 32.20 -28.44
CA GLU A 33 -51.16 33.26 -29.33
C GLU A 33 -52.36 33.88 -30.09
N PRO A 34 -52.41 35.20 -30.26
CA PRO A 34 -53.43 35.84 -31.09
C PRO A 34 -53.08 35.71 -32.58
N VAL A 35 -54.02 35.15 -33.34
CA VAL A 35 -54.05 35.20 -34.79
C VAL A 35 -54.26 36.66 -35.22
N VAL A 36 -53.24 37.28 -35.79
CA VAL A 36 -53.36 38.56 -36.51
C VAL A 36 -53.40 38.27 -38.01
N SER A 37 -54.61 38.41 -38.56
CA SER A 37 -54.89 38.43 -39.99
C SER A 37 -54.26 39.67 -40.63
N LEU A 38 -53.28 39.48 -41.52
CA LEU A 38 -52.81 40.51 -42.45
C LEU A 38 -53.36 40.23 -43.85
N THR A 39 -54.24 41.12 -44.27
CA THR A 39 -54.86 41.22 -45.59
C THR A 39 -53.83 41.44 -46.70
N ALA A 40 -54.02 40.77 -47.83
CA ALA A 40 -53.27 40.99 -49.06
C ALA A 40 -53.49 42.42 -49.59
N ALA A 41 -52.41 43.20 -49.65
CA ALA A 41 -52.35 44.44 -50.40
C ALA A 41 -51.42 44.22 -51.60
N GLU A 42 -51.95 44.45 -52.79
CA GLU A 42 -51.27 44.39 -54.08
C GLU A 42 -50.00 45.27 -54.08
N HIS A 43 -48.86 44.67 -54.43
CA HIS A 43 -47.61 45.40 -54.67
C HIS A 43 -47.20 45.25 -56.13
N LYS A 44 -47.16 46.38 -56.84
CA LYS A 44 -46.62 46.51 -58.21
C LYS A 44 -45.10 46.24 -58.21
N PRO A 45 -44.54 45.70 -59.31
CA PRO A 45 -43.11 45.43 -59.39
C PRO A 45 -42.34 46.73 -59.66
N GLY A 46 -41.52 47.14 -58.69
CA GLY A 46 -40.44 48.13 -58.85
C GLY A 46 -39.10 47.46 -59.18
N PRO A 47 -38.11 48.20 -59.69
CA PRO A 47 -37.05 47.64 -60.53
C PRO A 47 -36.05 46.79 -59.76
N PHE A 48 -35.59 45.74 -60.45
CA PHE A 48 -34.46 44.88 -60.09
C PHE A 48 -33.27 45.68 -59.55
N PHE A 49 -32.96 45.49 -58.27
CA PHE A 49 -31.60 45.69 -57.74
C PHE A 49 -30.86 44.35 -57.78
N PRO A 50 -29.57 44.32 -58.14
CA PRO A 50 -28.84 43.08 -58.31
C PRO A 50 -28.67 42.36 -56.96
N LEU A 51 -29.25 41.15 -56.88
CA LEU A 51 -28.97 40.14 -55.86
C LEU A 51 -27.54 39.63 -56.07
N SER A 52 -26.53 40.30 -55.52
CA SER A 52 -25.16 39.77 -55.50
C SER A 52 -24.55 39.56 -54.11
N ASN A 53 -25.24 39.92 -53.01
CA ASN A 53 -24.66 39.79 -51.65
C ASN A 53 -25.47 38.90 -50.68
N THR A 54 -26.59 38.30 -51.09
CA THR A 54 -27.47 37.57 -50.16
C THR A 54 -26.97 36.17 -49.81
N THR A 55 -26.21 35.51 -50.69
CA THR A 55 -25.61 34.19 -50.43
C THR A 55 -24.39 34.27 -49.50
N GLU A 56 -23.55 35.29 -49.63
CA GLU A 56 -22.45 35.56 -48.68
C GLU A 56 -22.97 35.99 -47.31
N ALA A 57 -23.96 36.88 -47.25
CA ALA A 57 -24.57 37.31 -45.99
C ALA A 57 -25.31 36.15 -45.27
N ALA A 58 -25.98 35.27 -46.02
CA ALA A 58 -26.60 34.06 -45.46
C ALA A 58 -25.56 33.04 -44.98
N ALA A 59 -24.47 32.82 -45.72
CA ALA A 59 -23.37 31.95 -45.31
C ALA A 59 -22.61 32.50 -44.08
N GLN A 60 -22.38 33.81 -44.01
CA GLN A 60 -21.81 34.50 -42.85
C GLN A 60 -22.74 34.47 -41.63
N SER A 61 -24.06 34.61 -41.84
CA SER A 61 -25.11 34.46 -40.81
C SER A 61 -25.16 33.04 -40.22
N VAL A 62 -25.10 32.01 -41.08
CA VAL A 62 -25.01 30.60 -40.65
C VAL A 62 -23.70 30.33 -39.93
N GLY A 63 -22.59 30.92 -40.40
CA GLY A 63 -21.29 30.88 -39.71
C GLY A 63 -21.36 31.50 -38.31
N GLY A 64 -21.97 32.69 -38.17
CA GLY A 64 -22.18 33.36 -36.89
C GLY A 64 -23.07 32.58 -35.93
N MET A 65 -24.17 32.01 -36.42
CA MET A 65 -25.06 31.17 -35.61
C MET A 65 -24.41 29.85 -35.19
N ASN A 66 -23.53 29.28 -36.00
CA ASN A 66 -22.75 28.10 -35.61
C ASN A 66 -21.75 28.46 -34.50
N ILE A 67 -21.04 29.60 -34.61
CA ILE A 67 -20.15 30.09 -33.55
C ILE A 67 -20.91 30.29 -32.24
N LEU A 68 -22.08 30.96 -32.26
CA LEU A 68 -22.89 31.16 -31.05
C LEU A 68 -23.41 29.83 -30.47
N ARG A 69 -23.76 28.86 -31.32
CA ARG A 69 -24.17 27.53 -30.87
C ARG A 69 -23.01 26.78 -30.22
N ASP A 70 -21.82 26.88 -30.78
CA ASP A 70 -20.62 26.23 -30.26
C ASP A 70 -20.15 26.89 -28.95
N LEU A 71 -20.22 28.21 -28.85
CA LEU A 71 -19.98 28.94 -27.59
C LEU A 71 -20.99 28.52 -26.51
N ARG A 72 -22.29 28.49 -26.83
CA ARG A 72 -23.33 28.04 -25.89
C ARG A 72 -23.15 26.59 -25.46
N LYS A 73 -22.68 25.72 -26.35
CA LYS A 73 -22.27 24.35 -26.00
C LYS A 73 -21.05 24.37 -25.08
N SER A 74 -20.03 25.16 -25.39
CA SER A 74 -18.80 25.23 -24.59
C SER A 74 -19.04 25.68 -23.15
N GLU A 75 -20.02 26.56 -22.92
CA GLU A 75 -20.41 27.02 -21.57
C GLU A 75 -21.29 26.04 -20.80
N SER A 76 -21.90 25.05 -21.47
CA SER A 76 -22.81 24.08 -20.87
C SER A 76 -22.24 22.67 -20.74
N LEU A 77 -21.18 22.36 -21.48
CA LEU A 77 -20.50 21.08 -21.47
C LEU A 77 -19.55 20.95 -20.28
N CYS A 78 -19.44 19.74 -19.75
CA CYS A 78 -18.38 19.41 -18.81
C CYS A 78 -17.04 19.32 -19.55
N THR A 79 -15.98 19.82 -18.91
CA THR A 79 -14.62 19.77 -19.45
C THR A 79 -13.80 18.72 -18.70
N LEU A 80 -12.97 17.98 -19.44
CA LEU A 80 -12.07 16.98 -18.89
C LEU A 80 -10.64 17.51 -18.86
N ALA A 81 -9.91 17.19 -17.80
CA ALA A 81 -8.48 17.48 -17.69
C ALA A 81 -7.79 16.42 -16.83
N ASP A 82 -6.61 16.00 -17.25
CA ASP A 82 -5.79 15.06 -16.49
C ASP A 82 -4.95 15.81 -15.44
N GLN A 83 -4.97 15.31 -14.21
CA GLN A 83 -4.12 15.75 -13.12
C GLN A 83 -3.04 14.71 -12.86
N ALA A 84 -1.77 15.14 -12.79
CA ALA A 84 -0.68 14.30 -12.34
C ALA A 84 -0.72 14.16 -10.80
N VAL A 85 -0.54 12.95 -10.28
CA VAL A 85 -0.51 12.64 -8.85
C VAL A 85 0.77 11.84 -8.57
N VAL A 86 1.44 12.17 -7.47
CA VAL A 86 2.70 11.51 -7.10
C VAL A 86 2.52 10.80 -5.77
N VAL A 87 3.00 9.57 -5.68
CA VAL A 87 3.15 8.83 -4.43
C VAL A 87 4.63 8.62 -4.17
N VAL A 88 5.10 9.03 -3.01
CA VAL A 88 6.46 8.80 -2.51
C VAL A 88 6.38 7.62 -1.55
N ASP A 89 6.92 6.47 -1.97
CA ASP A 89 7.10 5.29 -1.14
C ASP A 89 8.40 5.42 -0.34
N GLY A 90 8.25 5.71 0.96
CA GLY A 90 9.34 5.78 1.94
C GLY A 90 9.66 4.42 2.57
N GLY A 91 9.97 3.43 1.74
CA GLY A 91 10.27 2.05 2.15
C GLY A 91 11.59 1.89 2.92
N SER A 92 11.76 0.72 3.54
CA SER A 92 12.94 0.39 4.36
C SER A 92 14.26 0.30 3.57
N THR A 93 14.21 0.00 2.27
CA THR A 93 15.37 -0.21 1.39
C THR A 93 15.65 0.95 0.43
N GLY A 94 14.84 2.01 0.49
CA GLY A 94 14.99 3.20 -0.35
C GLY A 94 13.68 3.95 -0.49
N THR A 95 13.76 5.20 -0.95
CA THR A 95 12.59 6.02 -1.28
C THR A 95 12.41 6.05 -2.79
N ARG A 96 11.19 5.85 -3.30
CA ARG A 96 10.88 5.93 -4.73
C ARG A 96 9.60 6.71 -4.97
N THR A 97 9.54 7.44 -6.08
CA THR A 97 8.31 8.08 -6.56
C THR A 97 7.59 7.17 -7.56
N GLU A 98 6.28 7.12 -7.44
CA GLU A 98 5.37 6.55 -8.42
C GLU A 98 4.45 7.66 -8.92
N VAL A 99 4.33 7.76 -10.24
CA VAL A 99 3.62 8.85 -10.90
C VAL A 99 2.38 8.29 -11.56
N PHE A 100 1.24 8.93 -11.28
CA PHE A 100 -0.07 8.57 -11.79
C PHE A 100 -0.69 9.77 -12.52
N ALA A 101 -1.64 9.49 -13.40
CA ALA A 101 -2.57 10.49 -13.92
C ALA A 101 -3.98 10.07 -13.56
N ILE A 102 -4.81 11.06 -13.21
CA ILE A 102 -6.23 10.85 -12.96
C ILE A 102 -7.05 11.91 -13.68
N THR A 103 -8.03 11.46 -14.46
CA THR A 103 -8.91 12.39 -15.18
C THR A 103 -9.88 13.04 -14.21
N THR A 104 -10.05 14.34 -14.39
CA THR A 104 -10.96 15.19 -13.63
C THR A 104 -12.02 15.74 -14.58
N GLU A 105 -13.23 15.93 -14.07
CA GLU A 105 -14.35 16.50 -14.80
C GLU A 105 -14.81 17.77 -14.09
N SER A 106 -14.95 18.87 -14.84
CA SER A 106 -15.52 20.11 -14.33
C SER A 106 -16.78 20.46 -15.09
N CYS A 107 -17.89 20.55 -14.37
CA CYS A 107 -19.20 20.87 -14.93
C CYS A 107 -19.73 22.18 -14.34
N PRO A 108 -20.36 23.04 -15.16
CA PRO A 108 -21.05 24.24 -14.66
C PRO A 108 -22.02 23.91 -13.53
N GLY A 109 -21.96 24.67 -12.43
CA GLY A 109 -22.83 24.51 -11.26
C GLY A 109 -22.55 23.27 -10.37
N LYS A 110 -21.57 22.42 -10.71
CA LYS A 110 -21.23 21.21 -9.92
C LYS A 110 -19.78 21.18 -9.42
N GLY A 111 -18.94 22.13 -9.83
CA GLY A 111 -17.52 22.17 -9.48
C GLY A 111 -16.67 21.20 -10.29
N ARG A 112 -15.50 20.84 -9.76
CA ARG A 112 -14.59 19.85 -10.35
C ARG A 112 -14.56 18.60 -9.48
N VAL A 113 -14.72 17.43 -10.09
CA VAL A 113 -14.66 16.11 -9.46
C VAL A 113 -13.62 15.24 -10.14
N VAL A 114 -13.16 14.22 -9.43
CA VAL A 114 -12.24 13.22 -9.97
C VAL A 114 -13.03 12.01 -10.50
N LEU A 115 -12.51 11.36 -11.53
CA LEU A 115 -13.06 10.12 -12.10
C LEU A 115 -12.14 8.93 -11.72
N PRO A 116 -12.35 8.25 -10.58
CA PRO A 116 -11.44 7.22 -10.08
C PRO A 116 -11.17 6.07 -11.07
N GLN A 117 -12.18 5.72 -11.88
CA GLN A 117 -12.09 4.68 -12.90
C GLN A 117 -11.10 5.01 -14.04
N LYS A 118 -10.68 6.27 -14.16
CA LYS A 118 -9.67 6.75 -15.13
C LYS A 118 -8.30 7.00 -14.50
N LEU A 119 -8.07 6.53 -13.27
CA LEU A 119 -6.74 6.50 -12.67
C LEU A 119 -5.84 5.55 -13.46
N ARG A 120 -4.66 6.02 -13.85
CA ARG A 120 -3.65 5.23 -14.57
C ARG A 120 -2.26 5.50 -14.03
N PHE A 121 -1.44 4.45 -14.04
CA PHE A 121 -0.02 4.53 -13.75
C PHE A 121 0.74 5.10 -14.95
N LEU A 122 1.66 6.03 -14.72
CA LEU A 122 2.52 6.60 -15.75
C LEU A 122 3.92 5.98 -15.73
N GLY A 123 4.44 5.72 -14.53
CA GLY A 123 5.76 5.17 -14.36
C GLY A 123 6.36 5.48 -13.00
N ASN A 124 7.60 5.07 -12.85
CA ASN A 124 8.35 5.22 -11.62
C ASN A 124 9.48 6.23 -11.80
N GLY A 125 9.73 7.03 -10.78
CA GLY A 125 10.96 7.81 -10.68
C GLY A 125 12.14 6.99 -10.16
N ARG A 126 13.26 7.70 -9.95
CA ARG A 126 14.52 7.12 -9.48
C ARG A 126 14.44 6.77 -8.00
N ARG A 127 15.08 5.66 -7.63
CA ARG A 127 15.26 5.31 -6.22
C ARG A 127 16.32 6.22 -5.59
N VAL A 128 15.99 6.82 -4.46
CA VAL A 128 16.87 7.68 -3.65
C VAL A 128 16.99 7.14 -2.22
N MET A 129 17.72 7.86 -1.37
CA MET A 129 17.92 7.52 0.04
C MET A 129 16.57 7.29 0.77
N GLY A 130 16.50 6.22 1.55
CA GLY A 130 15.34 5.87 2.38
C GLY A 130 15.16 6.81 3.58
N PHE A 131 13.92 7.00 4.06
CA PHE A 131 13.66 7.78 5.27
C PHE A 131 14.34 7.21 6.52
N ARG A 132 14.40 5.87 6.65
CA ARG A 132 15.16 5.19 7.70
C ARG A 132 16.62 5.61 7.68
N GLN A 133 17.27 5.47 6.52
CA GLN A 133 18.67 5.83 6.34
C GLN A 133 18.94 7.31 6.66
N LEU A 134 18.02 8.21 6.27
CA LEU A 134 18.12 9.63 6.58
C LEU A 134 18.12 9.87 8.10
N LEU A 135 17.21 9.23 8.84
CA LEU A 135 17.15 9.33 10.31
C LEU A 135 18.36 8.68 10.98
N GLU A 136 18.73 7.45 10.60
CA GLU A 136 19.86 6.73 11.18
C GLU A 136 21.17 7.52 11.01
N THR A 137 21.46 7.97 9.79
CA THR A 137 22.69 8.74 9.52
C THR A 137 22.73 10.11 10.20
N TRP A 138 21.57 10.67 10.57
CA TRP A 138 21.50 11.90 11.36
C TRP A 138 21.67 11.61 12.85
N LEU A 139 21.03 10.56 13.37
CA LEU A 139 21.19 10.12 14.75
C LEU A 139 22.63 9.69 15.05
N ASP A 140 23.31 9.04 14.11
CA ASP A 140 24.70 8.60 14.28
C ASP A 140 25.69 9.73 14.45
N ALA A 141 25.46 10.81 13.72
CA ALA A 141 26.32 11.97 13.75
C ALA A 141 26.30 12.67 15.12
N HIS A 142 25.21 12.49 15.89
CA HIS A 142 24.93 13.31 17.08
C HIS A 142 24.64 12.52 18.36
N ALA A 143 24.31 11.23 18.25
CA ALA A 143 23.97 10.35 19.36
C ALA A 143 24.38 8.89 19.07
N ALA A 144 25.68 8.60 19.12
CA ALA A 144 26.18 7.24 18.94
C ALA A 144 25.58 6.26 19.99
N GLY A 145 25.05 5.14 19.50
CA GLY A 145 24.34 4.13 20.30
C GLY A 145 22.95 4.56 20.77
N TRP A 146 22.29 5.47 20.05
CA TRP A 146 20.94 5.96 20.34
C TRP A 146 19.91 4.83 20.44
N GLU A 147 20.11 3.70 19.76
CA GLU A 147 19.21 2.54 19.80
C GLU A 147 19.06 1.93 21.20
N ALA A 148 20.06 2.14 22.07
CA ALA A 148 20.10 1.63 23.43
C ALA A 148 19.83 2.71 24.50
N LYS A 149 19.68 3.99 24.11
CA LYS A 149 19.60 5.13 25.03
C LYS A 149 18.22 5.79 25.00
N PRO A 150 17.37 5.60 26.03
CA PRO A 150 16.01 6.14 26.03
C PRO A 150 15.93 7.67 26.16
N ASP A 151 17.02 8.36 26.53
CA ASP A 151 17.09 9.81 26.75
C ASP A 151 17.66 10.61 25.56
N ALA A 152 18.08 9.93 24.49
CA ALA A 152 18.68 10.58 23.32
C ALA A 152 17.73 11.59 22.66
N SER A 153 16.41 11.34 22.67
CA SER A 153 15.45 12.20 21.98
C SER A 153 15.38 13.63 22.49
N VAL A 154 15.61 13.87 23.78
CA VAL A 154 15.57 15.20 24.38
C VAL A 154 16.71 16.08 23.83
N THR A 155 17.93 15.54 23.80
CA THR A 155 19.14 16.27 23.35
C THR A 155 19.18 16.45 21.84
N MET A 156 18.56 15.54 21.08
CA MET A 156 18.54 15.57 19.63
C MET A 156 17.77 16.75 19.01
N THR A 157 16.89 17.41 19.78
CA THR A 157 16.14 18.59 19.31
C THR A 157 17.05 19.74 18.86
N LYS A 158 18.25 19.88 19.45
CA LYS A 158 19.28 20.86 19.05
C LYS A 158 19.74 20.69 17.60
N TYR A 159 19.65 19.48 17.05
CA TYR A 159 20.13 19.13 15.71
C TYR A 159 19.02 19.08 14.65
N VAL A 160 17.80 19.53 14.98
CA VAL A 160 16.67 19.66 14.04
C VAL A 160 17.00 20.52 12.82
N PRO A 161 17.76 21.65 12.92
CA PRO A 161 18.13 22.43 11.73
C PRO A 161 18.88 21.62 10.67
N GLU A 162 19.74 20.69 11.10
CA GLU A 162 20.45 19.82 10.16
C GLU A 162 19.51 18.77 9.53
N LEU A 163 18.60 18.20 10.32
CA LEU A 163 17.57 17.28 9.81
C LEU A 163 16.67 17.98 8.78
N GLN A 164 16.30 19.23 9.03
CA GLN A 164 15.55 20.08 8.09
C GLN A 164 16.32 20.27 6.78
N MET A 165 17.61 20.61 6.85
CA MET A 165 18.45 20.76 5.66
C MET A 165 18.53 19.47 4.84
N ARG A 166 18.82 18.33 5.48
CA ARG A 166 18.89 17.00 4.81
C ARG A 166 17.54 16.64 4.17
N THR A 167 16.44 16.92 4.86
CA THR A 167 15.08 16.68 4.36
C THR A 167 14.75 17.57 3.16
N ALA A 168 15.11 18.85 3.20
CA ALA A 168 14.91 19.79 2.09
C ALA A 168 15.70 19.39 0.84
N GLN A 169 16.94 18.91 1.00
CA GLN A 169 17.75 18.38 -0.09
C GLN A 169 17.11 17.14 -0.74
N LEU A 170 16.60 16.21 0.08
CA LEU A 170 15.87 15.03 -0.40
C LEU A 170 14.63 15.45 -1.21
N VAL A 171 13.80 16.34 -0.67
CA VAL A 171 12.58 16.81 -1.34
C VAL A 171 12.89 17.55 -2.63
N THR A 172 13.95 18.36 -2.66
CA THR A 172 14.39 19.05 -3.89
C THR A 172 14.75 18.05 -4.99
N LYS A 173 15.50 16.99 -4.63
CA LYS A 173 15.85 15.92 -5.56
C LYS A 173 14.61 15.18 -6.07
N LEU A 174 13.66 14.88 -5.18
CA LEU A 174 12.39 14.23 -5.55
C LEU A 174 11.55 15.09 -6.51
N LYS A 175 11.39 16.38 -6.22
CA LYS A 175 10.64 17.32 -7.09
C LYS A 175 11.27 17.43 -8.48
N SER A 176 12.60 17.53 -8.55
CA SER A 176 13.37 17.60 -9.80
C SER A 176 13.18 16.33 -10.64
N ASP A 177 13.35 15.16 -10.03
CA ASP A 177 13.19 13.86 -10.70
C ASP A 177 11.77 13.67 -11.26
N VAL A 178 10.75 14.10 -10.50
CA VAL A 178 9.36 14.03 -10.96
C VAL A 178 9.08 15.05 -12.07
N ALA A 179 9.59 16.27 -11.98
CA ALA A 179 9.40 17.28 -13.03
C ALA A 179 10.02 16.81 -14.36
N ASP A 180 11.24 16.28 -14.32
CA ASP A 180 11.92 15.67 -15.47
C ASP A 180 11.09 14.52 -16.05
N PHE A 181 10.57 13.64 -15.18
CA PHE A 181 9.71 12.53 -15.58
C PHE A 181 8.45 13.03 -16.30
N LEU A 182 7.73 13.99 -15.72
CA LEU A 182 6.48 14.53 -16.26
C LEU A 182 6.72 15.21 -17.62
N ASN A 183 7.78 16.00 -17.76
CA ASN A 183 8.14 16.65 -19.03
C ASN A 183 8.48 15.64 -20.14
N THR A 184 8.96 14.45 -19.78
CA THR A 184 9.33 13.40 -20.74
C THR A 184 8.15 12.52 -21.16
N HIS A 185 7.19 12.29 -20.25
CA HIS A 185 6.14 11.27 -20.45
C HIS A 185 4.74 11.84 -20.70
N LEU A 186 4.50 13.11 -20.42
CA LEU A 186 3.22 13.76 -20.70
C LEU A 186 3.23 14.43 -22.06
N SER A 187 2.10 14.39 -22.77
CA SER A 187 1.85 15.25 -23.91
C SER A 187 1.79 16.73 -23.48
N GLU A 188 1.93 17.66 -24.43
CA GLU A 188 1.90 19.09 -24.13
C GLU A 188 0.61 19.53 -23.41
N LEU A 189 -0.54 18.95 -23.81
CA LEU A 189 -1.83 19.24 -23.20
C LEU A 189 -1.91 18.72 -21.76
N GLU A 190 -1.47 17.48 -21.51
CA GLU A 190 -1.43 16.88 -20.17
C GLU A 190 -0.47 17.63 -19.25
N ALA A 191 0.72 17.99 -19.75
CA ALA A 191 1.69 18.78 -19.00
C ALA A 191 1.11 20.15 -18.62
N ARG A 192 0.40 20.82 -19.55
CA ARG A 192 -0.27 22.09 -19.28
C ARG A 192 -1.36 21.93 -18.21
N SER A 193 -2.19 20.90 -18.31
CA SER A 193 -3.20 20.60 -17.28
C SER A 193 -2.59 20.30 -15.91
N ALA A 194 -1.53 19.49 -15.86
CA ALA A 194 -0.83 19.16 -14.61
C ALA A 194 -0.21 20.40 -13.94
N LYS A 195 0.38 21.32 -14.72
CA LYS A 195 0.91 22.60 -14.22
C LYS A 195 -0.21 23.50 -13.67
N GLN A 196 -1.36 23.56 -14.35
CA GLN A 196 -2.49 24.39 -13.94
C GLN A 196 -3.24 23.85 -12.71
N LEU A 197 -3.43 22.54 -12.62
CA LEU A 197 -4.16 21.89 -11.52
C LEU A 197 -3.28 21.68 -10.28
N GLY A 198 -1.95 21.74 -10.44
CA GLY A 198 -1.00 21.36 -9.41
C GLY A 198 -0.87 19.85 -9.25
N VAL A 199 0.24 19.43 -8.64
CA VAL A 199 0.63 18.03 -8.48
C VAL A 199 0.57 17.64 -7.01
N PRO A 200 -0.51 16.97 -6.55
CA PRO A 200 -0.57 16.46 -5.19
C PRO A 200 0.46 15.35 -4.97
N VAL A 201 1.15 15.44 -3.83
CA VAL A 201 2.19 14.50 -3.41
C VAL A 201 1.73 13.76 -2.16
N PHE A 202 1.50 12.47 -2.30
CA PHE A 202 1.30 11.53 -1.21
C PHE A 202 2.66 11.07 -0.73
N VAL A 203 2.92 11.12 0.57
CA VAL A 203 4.15 10.62 1.16
C VAL A 203 3.77 9.65 2.26
N HIS A 204 4.05 8.38 2.03
CA HIS A 204 3.78 7.35 3.03
C HIS A 204 5.05 6.57 3.31
N SER A 205 5.29 6.31 4.59
CA SER A 205 6.35 5.41 5.04
C SER A 205 5.71 4.14 5.57
N THR A 206 6.27 3.01 5.18
CA THR A 206 5.82 1.68 5.61
C THR A 206 6.61 1.23 6.85
N ALA A 207 6.95 -0.06 6.97
CA ALA A 207 7.55 -0.63 8.17
C ALA A 207 8.94 -0.07 8.54
N GLY A 208 9.68 0.54 7.60
CA GLY A 208 11.08 0.90 7.77
C GLY A 208 11.39 1.93 8.87
N ILE A 209 10.42 2.75 9.27
CA ILE A 209 10.61 3.79 10.29
C ILE A 209 9.64 3.66 11.49
N ARG A 210 8.81 2.61 11.54
CA ARG A 210 7.80 2.41 12.60
C ARG A 210 8.44 2.15 13.97
N ASP A 211 9.70 1.75 13.99
CA ASP A 211 10.50 1.43 15.18
C ASP A 211 11.18 2.65 15.81
N PHE A 212 11.20 3.81 15.13
CA PHE A 212 11.67 5.06 15.72
C PHE A 212 10.65 5.59 16.72
N ARG A 213 11.13 5.97 17.90
CA ARG A 213 10.31 6.43 19.01
C ARG A 213 10.28 7.95 19.12
N ASP A 214 9.54 8.45 20.09
CA ASP A 214 9.44 9.86 20.45
C ASP A 214 9.03 10.72 19.23
N TRP A 215 9.71 11.84 19.00
CA TRP A 215 9.31 12.84 18.02
C TRP A 215 9.89 12.62 16.62
N TYR A 216 10.79 11.65 16.41
CA TYR A 216 11.60 11.60 15.18
C TYR A 216 10.78 11.44 13.91
N VAL A 217 9.79 10.53 13.91
CA VAL A 217 8.94 10.27 12.74
C VAL A 217 8.03 11.47 12.47
N ASP A 218 7.33 11.96 13.50
CA ASP A 218 6.42 13.10 13.38
C ASP A 218 7.16 14.38 12.95
N GLY A 219 8.35 14.60 13.51
CA GLY A 219 9.26 15.67 13.16
C GLY A 219 9.71 15.57 11.69
N LEU A 220 10.16 14.39 11.24
CA LEU A 220 10.51 14.18 9.84
C LEU A 220 9.34 14.48 8.90
N PHE A 221 8.14 14.00 9.21
CA PHE A 221 6.96 14.25 8.38
C PHE A 221 6.51 15.71 8.38
N LEU A 222 6.68 16.43 9.49
CA LEU A 222 6.50 17.88 9.53
C LEU A 222 7.47 18.60 8.59
N LEU A 223 8.75 18.21 8.63
CA LEU A 223 9.79 18.77 7.76
C LEU A 223 9.56 18.43 6.28
N LEU A 224 9.15 17.19 5.97
CA LEU A 224 8.79 16.75 4.62
C LEU A 224 7.64 17.59 4.05
N ARG A 225 6.56 17.78 4.83
CA ARG A 225 5.42 18.62 4.42
C ARG A 225 5.83 20.06 4.21
N SER A 226 6.62 20.62 5.12
CA SER A 226 7.13 22.00 5.02
C SER A 226 8.00 22.21 3.76
N ALA A 227 8.86 21.25 3.44
CA ALA A 227 9.70 21.31 2.23
C ALA A 227 8.90 21.09 0.94
N LEU A 228 7.88 20.22 0.97
CA LEU A 228 7.01 19.97 -0.18
C LEU A 228 6.12 21.17 -0.50
N ASN A 229 5.59 21.85 0.52
CA ASN A 229 4.68 22.99 0.36
C ASN A 229 5.39 24.34 0.19
N GLN A 230 6.70 24.36 -0.07
CA GLN A 230 7.38 25.58 -0.47
C GLN A 230 6.76 26.15 -1.76
N PRO A 231 6.56 27.47 -1.88
CA PRO A 231 5.78 28.10 -2.95
C PRO A 231 6.44 28.05 -4.33
N PHE A 232 7.70 27.60 -4.42
CA PHE A 232 8.45 27.55 -5.67
C PHE A 232 8.01 26.37 -6.54
N SER A 233 7.63 26.68 -7.78
CA SER A 233 7.41 25.67 -8.82
C SER A 233 8.74 25.14 -9.36
N VAL A 234 8.77 23.86 -9.72
CA VAL A 234 9.88 23.25 -10.50
C VAL A 234 9.37 23.00 -11.91
N ASP A 235 9.98 23.63 -12.92
CA ASP A 235 9.56 23.60 -14.33
C ASP A 235 8.09 23.98 -14.58
N GLY A 236 7.54 24.83 -13.71
CA GLY A 236 6.14 25.25 -13.73
C GLY A 236 5.16 24.27 -13.06
N TYR A 237 5.63 23.13 -12.54
CA TYR A 237 4.81 22.25 -11.69
C TYR A 237 4.79 22.75 -10.26
N VAL A 238 3.59 22.91 -9.70
CA VAL A 238 3.39 23.26 -8.29
C VAL A 238 3.05 22.00 -7.52
N PHE A 239 4.00 21.53 -6.72
CA PHE A 239 3.82 20.38 -5.84
C PHE A 239 3.20 20.82 -4.52
N PHE A 240 2.28 20.01 -3.98
CA PHE A 240 1.66 20.28 -2.69
C PHE A 240 1.24 19.00 -1.98
N THR A 241 1.13 19.08 -0.66
CA THR A 241 0.69 17.99 0.21
C THR A 241 -0.01 18.55 1.45
N ASN A 242 -0.55 17.68 2.30
CA ASN A 242 -1.15 18.04 3.57
C ASN A 242 -0.96 16.89 4.59
N PRO A 243 -1.34 17.05 5.87
CA PRO A 243 -1.17 15.99 6.89
C PRO A 243 -1.86 14.66 6.58
N GLU A 244 -2.92 14.67 5.76
CA GLU A 244 -3.64 13.47 5.35
C GLU A 244 -2.93 12.72 4.21
N LEU A 245 -2.23 13.44 3.34
CA LEU A 245 -1.50 12.90 2.19
C LEU A 245 -0.05 12.51 2.54
N ALA A 246 0.57 13.21 3.50
CA ALA A 246 1.95 12.98 3.91
C ALA A 246 2.03 12.61 5.40
N ARG A 247 2.01 11.29 5.66
CA ARG A 247 2.05 10.68 7.00
C ARG A 247 2.55 9.23 6.93
N PRO A 248 3.06 8.66 8.04
CA PRO A 248 3.26 7.21 8.11
C PRO A 248 1.93 6.46 7.97
N ILE A 249 2.01 5.24 7.44
CA ILE A 249 0.86 4.32 7.35
C ILE A 249 1.15 3.04 8.13
N THR A 250 0.12 2.50 8.76
CA THR A 250 0.20 1.18 9.41
C THR A 250 0.27 0.08 8.34
N GLY A 251 0.70 -1.12 8.72
CA GLY A 251 0.67 -2.27 7.81
C GLY A 251 -0.75 -2.72 7.47
N GLU A 252 -1.73 -2.44 8.33
CA GLU A 252 -3.15 -2.64 8.02
C GLU A 252 -3.60 -1.72 6.87
N GLU A 253 -3.23 -0.43 6.92
CA GLU A 253 -3.53 0.55 5.87
C GLU A 253 -2.81 0.21 4.56
N GLU A 254 -1.54 -0.15 4.64
CA GLU A 254 -0.74 -0.64 3.51
C GLU A 254 -1.43 -1.81 2.81
N GLY A 255 -1.88 -2.81 3.59
CA GLY A 255 -2.62 -3.96 3.07
C GLY A 255 -3.97 -3.58 2.46
N VAL A 256 -4.72 -2.67 3.08
CA VAL A 256 -6.00 -2.18 2.54
C VAL A 256 -5.80 -1.44 1.22
N PHE A 257 -4.75 -0.63 1.09
CA PHE A 257 -4.42 0.03 -0.16
C PHE A 257 -4.02 -0.98 -1.23
N ALA A 258 -3.18 -1.97 -0.92
CA ALA A 258 -2.82 -3.02 -1.87
C ALA A 258 -4.04 -3.84 -2.33
N PHE A 259 -4.96 -4.13 -1.42
CA PHE A 259 -6.26 -4.76 -1.73
C PHE A 259 -7.11 -3.92 -2.70
N LEU A 260 -7.15 -2.59 -2.50
CA LEU A 260 -7.84 -1.67 -3.42
C LEU A 260 -7.17 -1.68 -4.80
N THR A 261 -5.85 -1.69 -4.87
CA THR A 261 -5.09 -1.79 -6.13
C THR A 261 -5.46 -3.07 -6.88
N LEU A 262 -5.37 -4.23 -6.22
CA LEU A 262 -5.73 -5.52 -6.80
C LEU A 262 -7.13 -5.49 -7.40
N ASN A 263 -8.12 -5.09 -6.61
CA ASN A 263 -9.51 -5.12 -7.04
C ASN A 263 -9.82 -4.04 -8.09
N PHE A 264 -9.10 -2.93 -8.10
CA PHE A 264 -9.19 -1.91 -9.15
C PHE A 264 -8.66 -2.40 -10.49
N LEU A 265 -7.44 -2.95 -10.49
CA LEU A 265 -6.79 -3.47 -11.70
C LEU A 265 -7.58 -4.64 -12.28
N ALA A 266 -8.05 -5.55 -11.43
CA ALA A 266 -8.86 -6.70 -11.82
C ALA A 266 -10.33 -6.35 -12.14
N LYS A 267 -10.71 -5.06 -12.15
CA LYS A 267 -12.07 -4.56 -12.43
C LYS A 267 -13.17 -5.17 -11.54
N ARG A 268 -12.84 -5.51 -10.29
CA ARG A 268 -13.76 -6.12 -9.29
C ARG A 268 -14.48 -5.11 -8.40
N LEU A 269 -14.18 -3.81 -8.53
CA LEU A 269 -14.85 -2.75 -7.75
C LEU A 269 -16.23 -2.39 -8.34
N SER A 270 -17.16 -1.99 -7.46
CA SER A 270 -18.58 -1.77 -7.78
C SER A 270 -18.85 -0.84 -8.97
N PHE A 271 -18.04 0.20 -9.16
CA PHE A 271 -18.21 1.15 -10.27
C PHE A 271 -17.78 0.61 -11.64
N PHE A 272 -17.15 -0.57 -11.70
CA PHE A 272 -16.94 -1.32 -12.95
C PHE A 272 -18.06 -2.33 -13.22
N LEU A 273 -18.85 -2.70 -12.20
CA LEU A 273 -19.89 -3.71 -12.31
C LEU A 273 -21.18 -3.11 -12.90
N ARG A 274 -21.67 -3.68 -14.01
CA ARG A 274 -22.99 -3.33 -14.55
C ARG A 274 -24.09 -3.93 -13.65
N PRO A 275 -25.24 -3.24 -13.47
CA PRO A 275 -26.32 -3.70 -12.59
C PRO A 275 -26.88 -5.11 -12.90
N ASP A 276 -26.78 -5.57 -14.15
CA ASP A 276 -27.49 -6.76 -14.67
C ASP A 276 -26.63 -8.01 -14.93
N VAL A 277 -25.30 -7.96 -14.76
CA VAL A 277 -24.47 -9.17 -14.95
C VAL A 277 -24.43 -9.94 -13.63
N ASN A 278 -24.80 -11.23 -13.67
CA ASN A 278 -24.80 -12.19 -12.54
C ASN A 278 -23.77 -11.81 -11.46
N ARG A 279 -24.25 -11.17 -10.38
CA ARG A 279 -23.45 -10.67 -9.24
C ARG A 279 -22.54 -11.73 -8.60
N GLN A 280 -22.76 -13.01 -8.90
CA GLN A 280 -21.97 -14.13 -8.40
C GLN A 280 -20.59 -14.27 -9.05
N MET A 281 -20.31 -13.71 -10.24
CA MET A 281 -19.03 -14.00 -10.95
C MET A 281 -17.89 -12.97 -10.75
N GLN A 282 -18.13 -11.80 -10.16
CA GLN A 282 -17.05 -10.80 -9.93
C GLN A 282 -17.07 -10.25 -8.50
N GLY A 283 -17.02 -11.16 -7.52
CA GLY A 283 -16.74 -10.79 -6.12
C GLY A 283 -15.33 -10.21 -5.95
N LEU A 284 -15.14 -9.44 -4.87
CA LEU A 284 -13.82 -8.95 -4.46
C LEU A 284 -12.86 -10.13 -4.24
N ALA A 285 -11.61 -9.95 -4.62
CA ALA A 285 -10.54 -10.91 -4.37
C ALA A 285 -9.77 -10.57 -3.09
N GLY A 286 -9.39 -11.59 -2.33
CA GLY A 286 -8.46 -11.46 -1.22
C GLY A 286 -7.02 -11.32 -1.69
N LEU A 287 -6.17 -10.82 -0.79
CA LEU A 287 -4.75 -10.60 -1.03
C LEU A 287 -3.91 -11.11 0.15
N VAL A 288 -2.84 -11.81 -0.16
CA VAL A 288 -1.71 -12.05 0.73
C VAL A 288 -0.49 -11.42 0.08
N GLU A 289 0.07 -10.37 0.68
CA GLU A 289 1.25 -9.68 0.15
C GLU A 289 2.44 -9.92 1.08
N VAL A 290 3.54 -10.41 0.54
CA VAL A 290 4.79 -10.63 1.28
C VAL A 290 5.81 -9.57 0.86
N GLY A 291 5.94 -8.54 1.70
CA GLY A 291 6.93 -7.48 1.54
C GLY A 291 8.27 -7.80 2.21
N GLY A 292 9.22 -6.86 2.08
CA GLY A 292 10.55 -7.00 2.68
C GLY A 292 10.53 -7.03 4.22
N ALA A 293 9.60 -6.30 4.83
CA ALA A 293 9.56 -6.03 6.27
C ALA A 293 8.30 -6.55 6.98
N SER A 294 7.23 -6.87 6.25
CA SER A 294 6.00 -7.45 6.79
C SER A 294 5.27 -8.29 5.74
N LEU A 295 4.32 -9.10 6.20
CA LEU A 295 3.33 -9.80 5.38
C LEU A 295 1.95 -9.27 5.74
N GLN A 296 1.14 -8.95 4.74
CA GLN A 296 -0.24 -8.51 4.91
C GLN A 296 -1.22 -9.57 4.40
N VAL A 297 -2.32 -9.78 5.13
CA VAL A 297 -3.43 -10.65 4.74
C VAL A 297 -4.72 -9.85 4.75
N ILE A 298 -5.40 -9.78 3.60
CA ILE A 298 -6.62 -9.02 3.41
C ILE A 298 -7.68 -9.92 2.80
N LEU A 299 -8.70 -10.28 3.57
CA LEU A 299 -9.73 -11.24 3.17
C LEU A 299 -11.11 -10.56 3.15
N PRO A 300 -11.82 -10.58 2.01
CA PRO A 300 -13.21 -10.18 1.94
C PRO A 300 -14.10 -11.35 2.40
N ILE A 301 -14.88 -11.13 3.44
CA ILE A 301 -15.67 -12.15 4.15
C ILE A 301 -17.16 -11.89 3.98
N ASP A 302 -17.96 -12.94 3.87
CA ASP A 302 -19.41 -12.82 3.85
C ASP A 302 -19.93 -12.09 5.11
N LYS A 303 -20.91 -11.20 4.95
CA LYS A 303 -21.49 -10.45 6.07
C LYS A 303 -22.22 -11.35 7.07
N SER A 304 -22.75 -12.48 6.62
CA SER A 304 -23.44 -13.48 7.45
C SER A 304 -22.48 -14.26 8.35
N GLN A 305 -21.19 -14.34 8.00
CA GLN A 305 -20.22 -15.05 8.82
C GLN A 305 -20.07 -14.38 10.20
N VAL A 306 -20.21 -15.20 11.23
CA VAL A 306 -20.00 -14.81 12.63
C VAL A 306 -18.52 -14.95 12.94
N LEU A 307 -17.87 -13.82 13.19
CA LEU A 307 -16.47 -13.78 13.59
C LEU A 307 -16.39 -13.85 15.13
N PRO A 308 -15.31 -14.41 15.70
CA PRO A 308 -15.06 -14.30 17.13
C PRO A 308 -15.11 -12.83 17.59
N SER A 309 -15.60 -12.58 18.80
CA SER A 309 -15.86 -11.23 19.31
C SER A 309 -14.62 -10.32 19.40
N PHE A 310 -13.43 -10.93 19.46
CA PHE A 310 -12.16 -10.22 19.49
C PHE A 310 -11.60 -9.87 18.11
N VAL A 311 -12.14 -10.47 17.03
CA VAL A 311 -11.71 -10.18 15.66
C VAL A 311 -12.31 -8.86 15.20
N LYS A 312 -11.46 -7.91 14.83
CA LYS A 312 -11.90 -6.66 14.24
C LYS A 312 -11.97 -6.77 12.73
N THR A 313 -13.03 -6.21 12.16
CA THR A 313 -13.11 -6.02 10.72
C THR A 313 -12.57 -4.64 10.37
N ALA A 314 -11.69 -4.57 9.38
CA ALA A 314 -11.31 -3.32 8.76
C ALA A 314 -12.56 -2.68 8.17
N SER A 315 -12.85 -1.46 8.61
CA SER A 315 -13.89 -0.64 8.01
C SER A 315 -13.20 0.38 7.14
N LEU A 316 -13.50 0.39 5.83
CA LEU A 316 -13.23 1.54 4.97
C LEU A 316 -14.17 2.69 5.40
N LYS A 317 -14.01 3.21 6.63
CA LYS A 317 -14.71 4.42 7.05
C LYS A 317 -14.02 5.57 6.34
N GLY A 318 -14.67 6.04 5.27
CA GLY A 318 -14.26 7.28 4.61
C GLY A 318 -14.16 8.40 5.65
N ASN A 319 -12.99 9.01 5.74
CA ASN A 319 -12.75 10.19 6.57
C ASN A 319 -13.78 11.27 6.19
N GLY A 320 -14.81 11.45 7.03
CA GLY A 320 -15.76 12.58 6.98
C GLY A 320 -16.73 12.63 5.80
N GLY A 321 -16.71 11.66 4.90
CA GLY A 321 -17.61 11.57 3.75
C GLY A 321 -17.89 10.11 3.47
N ARG A 322 -19.16 9.75 3.46
CA ARG A 322 -19.64 8.40 3.20
C ARG A 322 -18.87 7.80 2.00
N LEU A 323 -18.09 6.76 2.24
CA LEU A 323 -17.62 5.78 1.24
C LEU A 323 -18.84 4.95 0.76
N GLU A 324 -19.98 5.61 0.57
CA GLU A 324 -21.33 5.08 0.35
C GLU A 324 -21.46 4.30 -0.95
N GLN A 325 -20.48 4.43 -1.84
CA GLN A 325 -20.56 3.88 -3.20
C GLN A 325 -19.68 2.65 -3.43
N LEU A 326 -18.95 2.18 -2.41
CA LEU A 326 -18.46 0.81 -2.40
C LEU A 326 -19.34 -0.01 -1.46
N PRO A 327 -20.53 -0.47 -1.92
CA PRO A 327 -21.18 -1.57 -1.27
C PRO A 327 -20.29 -2.79 -1.51
N LEU A 328 -19.25 -2.96 -0.68
CA LEU A 328 -18.34 -4.10 -0.77
C LEU A 328 -19.07 -5.43 -0.60
N GLY A 329 -20.35 -5.41 -0.18
CA GLY A 329 -21.17 -6.60 0.06
C GLY A 329 -20.64 -7.50 1.19
N ARG A 330 -19.42 -7.26 1.65
CA ARG A 330 -18.57 -8.12 2.47
C ARG A 330 -17.94 -7.32 3.62
N LYS A 331 -17.60 -8.02 4.70
CA LYS A 331 -16.69 -7.53 5.76
C LYS A 331 -15.26 -7.68 5.25
N LEU A 332 -14.34 -6.84 5.73
CA LEU A 332 -12.93 -6.96 5.41
C LEU A 332 -12.16 -7.31 6.69
N VAL A 333 -11.29 -8.30 6.64
CA VAL A 333 -10.26 -8.50 7.68
C VAL A 333 -8.93 -8.15 7.06
N SER A 334 -8.17 -7.27 7.70
CA SER A 334 -6.84 -6.84 7.29
C SER A 334 -5.87 -7.04 8.46
N VAL A 335 -4.83 -7.83 8.24
CA VAL A 335 -3.85 -8.21 9.27
C VAL A 335 -2.45 -8.01 8.70
N SER A 336 -1.52 -7.54 9.55
CA SER A 336 -0.13 -7.25 9.17
C SER A 336 0.84 -7.87 10.17
N PHE A 337 1.71 -8.76 9.69
CA PHE A 337 2.71 -9.48 10.48
C PHE A 337 4.12 -9.02 10.12
N MET A 338 4.74 -8.21 10.98
CA MET A 338 6.12 -7.73 10.80
C MET A 338 7.14 -8.89 10.79
N GLN A 339 6.89 -9.93 11.56
CA GLN A 339 7.78 -11.10 11.66
C GLN A 339 7.81 -11.96 10.39
N LEU A 340 6.85 -11.78 9.48
CA LEU A 340 6.69 -12.59 8.28
C LEU A 340 7.18 -11.88 6.99
N GLY A 341 7.70 -10.66 7.08
CA GLY A 341 8.43 -10.06 5.97
C GLY A 341 9.69 -10.86 5.63
N THR A 342 10.16 -10.82 4.38
CA THR A 342 11.27 -11.68 3.92
C THR A 342 12.55 -11.50 4.74
N THR A 343 12.88 -10.27 5.11
CA THR A 343 14.08 -9.97 5.91
C THR A 343 13.92 -10.45 7.34
N SER A 344 12.81 -10.07 8.00
CA SER A 344 12.52 -10.42 9.40
C SER A 344 12.40 -11.94 9.59
N SER A 345 11.66 -12.61 8.71
CA SER A 345 11.42 -14.05 8.77
C SER A 345 12.72 -14.83 8.62
N ALA A 346 13.62 -14.42 7.72
CA ALA A 346 14.92 -15.08 7.55
C ALA A 346 15.79 -14.99 8.80
N GLY A 347 15.84 -13.83 9.46
CA GLY A 347 16.55 -13.69 10.74
C GLY A 347 15.91 -14.54 11.84
N LEU A 348 14.59 -14.46 11.99
CA LEU A 348 13.84 -15.15 13.04
C LEU A 348 13.88 -16.67 12.89
N LEU A 349 13.78 -17.19 11.67
CA LEU A 349 13.90 -18.61 11.38
C LEU A 349 15.30 -19.13 11.73
N LEU A 350 16.35 -18.41 11.32
CA LEU A 350 17.72 -18.76 11.66
C LEU A 350 17.91 -18.83 13.18
N LYS A 351 17.50 -17.79 13.91
CA LYS A 351 17.59 -17.77 15.37
C LYS A 351 16.73 -18.85 16.03
N GLY A 352 15.52 -19.09 15.53
CA GLY A 352 14.62 -20.12 16.06
C GLY A 352 15.13 -21.54 15.85
N ILE A 353 15.74 -21.84 14.70
CA ILE A 353 16.35 -23.13 14.40
C ILE A 353 17.61 -23.33 15.25
N CYS A 354 18.54 -22.38 15.20
CA CYS A 354 19.86 -22.52 15.80
C CYS A 354 19.89 -22.46 17.33
N ARG A 355 18.74 -22.21 17.98
CA ARG A 355 18.60 -22.33 19.44
C ARG A 355 18.14 -23.72 19.89
N GLN A 356 17.67 -24.56 18.99
CA GLN A 356 17.21 -25.89 19.34
C GLN A 356 18.40 -26.86 19.36
N GLN A 357 18.56 -27.57 20.48
CA GLN A 357 19.64 -28.54 20.70
C GLN A 357 19.69 -29.64 19.61
N LYS A 358 18.56 -29.96 18.98
CA LYS A 358 18.53 -30.93 17.88
C LYS A 358 19.29 -30.46 16.63
N PHE A 359 19.40 -29.14 16.41
CA PHE A 359 20.10 -28.52 15.28
C PHE A 359 21.45 -27.93 15.66
N LEU A 360 21.65 -27.48 16.91
CA LEU A 360 22.92 -26.93 17.38
C LEU A 360 23.76 -28.00 18.07
N LYS A 361 24.88 -28.41 17.46
CA LYS A 361 25.80 -29.43 17.99
C LYS A 361 27.23 -28.92 17.93
N ASN A 362 27.92 -28.89 19.07
CA ASN A 362 29.33 -28.49 19.17
C ASN A 362 29.66 -27.13 18.50
N GLY A 363 28.77 -26.13 18.64
CA GLY A 363 28.95 -24.83 17.99
C GLY A 363 28.43 -24.72 16.56
N ILE A 364 28.03 -25.83 15.93
CA ILE A 364 27.56 -25.88 14.54
C ILE A 364 26.04 -26.01 14.51
N CYS A 365 25.36 -25.05 13.89
CA CYS A 365 23.93 -25.11 13.61
C CYS A 365 23.66 -25.77 12.25
N HIS A 366 22.97 -26.90 12.25
CA HIS A 366 22.52 -27.61 11.06
C HIS A 366 21.17 -27.08 10.60
N ASN A 367 21.16 -26.17 9.61
CA ASN A 367 19.95 -25.52 9.13
C ASN A 367 19.29 -26.30 7.97
N PRO A 368 18.07 -26.84 8.14
CA PRO A 368 17.37 -27.60 7.11
C PRO A 368 16.92 -26.77 5.90
N CYS A 369 16.77 -25.46 6.08
CA CYS A 369 16.33 -24.55 5.02
C CYS A 369 17.48 -24.02 4.15
N MET A 370 18.73 -24.40 4.43
CA MET A 370 19.89 -24.05 3.61
C MET A 370 20.40 -25.31 2.88
N PRO A 371 20.91 -25.20 1.65
CA PRO A 371 21.31 -26.35 0.86
C PRO A 371 22.59 -27.00 1.40
N GLN A 372 22.75 -28.30 1.13
CA GLN A 372 23.97 -29.03 1.49
C GLN A 372 25.21 -28.41 0.81
N GLY A 373 26.32 -28.28 1.54
CA GLY A 373 27.55 -27.67 1.05
C GLY A 373 27.61 -26.15 1.22
N TYR A 374 26.53 -25.51 1.70
CA TYR A 374 26.55 -24.11 2.11
C TYR A 374 26.99 -23.97 3.56
N GLU A 375 27.90 -23.03 3.82
CA GLU A 375 28.41 -22.72 5.14
C GLU A 375 28.51 -21.21 5.33
N GLN A 376 28.23 -20.74 6.54
CA GLN A 376 28.42 -19.34 6.92
C GLN A 376 28.74 -19.18 8.41
N THR A 377 29.31 -18.04 8.80
CA THR A 377 29.41 -17.64 10.20
C THR A 377 28.02 -17.55 10.84
N CYS A 378 27.90 -17.93 12.11
CA CYS A 378 26.64 -17.91 12.83
C CYS A 378 26.16 -16.49 13.19
N SER A 379 25.55 -15.83 12.20
CA SER A 379 24.95 -14.50 12.31
C SER A 379 23.76 -14.39 11.36
N ALA A 380 22.76 -13.60 11.75
CA ALA A 380 21.63 -13.22 10.91
C ALA A 380 21.91 -11.98 10.04
N GLY A 381 23.17 -11.60 9.87
CA GLY A 381 23.60 -10.60 8.90
C GLY A 381 23.31 -11.00 7.45
N PRO A 382 23.16 -10.05 6.52
CA PRO A 382 23.05 -10.35 5.10
C PRO A 382 24.35 -11.00 4.60
N PRO A 383 24.27 -12.13 3.88
CA PRO A 383 25.43 -12.74 3.25
C PRO A 383 25.79 -12.00 1.96
N THR A 384 27.07 -12.03 1.62
CA THR A 384 27.65 -11.62 0.33
C THR A 384 28.49 -12.77 -0.19
N PHE A 385 28.53 -12.91 -1.52
CA PHE A 385 29.11 -14.06 -2.21
C PHE A 385 30.23 -13.58 -3.14
N SER A 386 31.43 -14.14 -3.00
CA SER A 386 32.52 -13.86 -3.92
C SER A 386 32.48 -14.78 -5.14
N SER A 387 33.14 -14.38 -6.22
CA SER A 387 33.38 -15.20 -7.43
C SER A 387 34.20 -16.46 -7.13
N ASP A 388 34.88 -16.50 -5.99
CA ASP A 388 35.69 -17.64 -5.53
C ASP A 388 34.89 -18.58 -4.62
N GLY A 389 33.59 -18.32 -4.43
CA GLY A 389 32.69 -19.15 -3.63
C GLY A 389 32.75 -18.90 -2.13
N ASN A 390 33.47 -17.87 -1.68
CA ASN A 390 33.51 -17.50 -0.26
C ASN A 390 32.24 -16.75 0.12
N VAL A 391 31.68 -17.11 1.28
CA VAL A 391 30.50 -16.46 1.87
C VAL A 391 30.96 -15.56 2.99
N HIS A 392 30.67 -14.26 2.87
CA HIS A 392 30.93 -13.28 3.93
C HIS A 392 29.60 -12.77 4.50
N VAL A 393 29.42 -12.92 5.81
CA VAL A 393 28.23 -12.45 6.53
C VAL A 393 28.54 -11.11 7.20
N ASP A 394 27.73 -10.11 6.93
CA ASP A 394 27.89 -8.79 7.56
C ASP A 394 27.57 -8.87 9.06
N THR A 395 28.57 -8.66 9.91
CA THR A 395 28.42 -8.72 11.36
C THR A 395 28.09 -7.37 11.99
N GLN A 396 27.92 -6.31 11.19
CA GLN A 396 27.51 -5.02 11.72
C GLN A 396 26.11 -5.13 12.32
N LEU A 397 25.97 -4.71 13.58
CA LEU A 397 24.74 -4.82 14.37
C LEU A 397 23.52 -4.34 13.57
N ARG A 398 23.63 -3.19 12.90
CA ARG A 398 22.53 -2.52 12.17
C ARG A 398 22.07 -3.21 10.91
N ARG A 399 22.96 -3.96 10.26
CA ARG A 399 22.62 -4.71 9.06
C ARG A 399 22.04 -6.07 9.40
N ASN A 400 22.04 -6.45 10.67
CA ASN A 400 21.49 -7.71 11.12
C ASN A 400 19.97 -7.76 10.91
N ARG A 401 19.49 -8.84 10.28
CA ARG A 401 18.07 -9.05 9.97
C ARG A 401 17.17 -9.14 11.20
N LEU A 402 17.74 -9.38 12.38
CA LEU A 402 17.01 -9.44 13.65
C LEU A 402 16.78 -8.08 14.30
N ILE A 403 17.38 -6.99 13.81
CA ILE A 403 17.25 -5.65 14.42
C ILE A 403 15.80 -5.22 14.64
N PRO A 404 14.90 -5.28 13.65
CA PRO A 404 13.52 -4.83 13.87
C PRO A 404 12.82 -5.58 15.00
N ALA A 405 12.98 -6.92 15.04
CA ALA A 405 12.40 -7.76 16.09
C ALA A 405 13.09 -7.53 17.45
N ALA A 406 14.40 -7.39 17.49
CA ALA A 406 15.17 -7.17 18.73
C ALA A 406 14.93 -5.78 19.33
N THR A 407 14.72 -4.75 18.50
CA THR A 407 14.34 -3.40 18.93
C THR A 407 12.91 -3.37 19.47
N TYR A 408 12.00 -4.11 18.82
CA TYR A 408 10.64 -4.28 19.34
C TYR A 408 10.64 -5.02 20.68
N CYS A 409 11.40 -6.12 20.79
CA CYS A 409 11.59 -6.93 21.99
C CYS A 409 12.55 -6.31 23.01
N SER A 410 12.33 -5.05 23.36
CA SER A 410 13.11 -4.33 24.39
C SER A 410 12.20 -3.95 25.56
N SER A 411 12.73 -4.00 26.78
CA SER A 411 12.05 -3.47 27.98
C SER A 411 11.72 -1.98 27.88
N ALA A 412 12.45 -1.24 27.03
CA ALA A 412 12.14 0.15 26.75
C ALA A 412 10.87 0.32 25.90
N ASN A 413 10.40 -0.73 25.19
CA ASN A 413 9.17 -0.66 24.40
C ASN A 413 7.94 -0.85 25.32
N PRO A 414 7.06 0.14 25.48
CA PRO A 414 5.86 0.01 26.32
C PRO A 414 4.93 -1.11 25.84
N ALA A 415 4.92 -1.42 24.54
CA ALA A 415 4.15 -2.55 24.02
C ALA A 415 4.62 -3.88 24.60
N VAL A 416 5.89 -4.00 24.99
CA VAL A 416 6.46 -5.20 25.63
C VAL A 416 6.41 -5.09 27.14
N SER A 417 6.91 -4.00 27.73
CA SER A 417 7.05 -3.89 29.19
C SER A 417 5.73 -3.81 29.95
N LEU A 418 4.66 -3.31 29.32
CA LEU A 418 3.34 -3.23 29.96
C LEU A 418 2.51 -4.53 29.83
N ARG A 419 2.99 -5.55 29.11
CA ARG A 419 2.25 -6.80 28.87
C ARG A 419 3.14 -8.01 29.12
N LEU A 420 2.89 -8.74 30.22
CA LEU A 420 3.67 -9.94 30.57
C LEU A 420 3.73 -10.97 29.43
N LEU A 421 2.63 -11.21 28.72
CA LEU A 421 2.59 -12.12 27.59
C LEU A 421 3.60 -11.74 26.49
N ASN A 422 3.82 -10.44 26.29
CA ASN A 422 4.75 -9.96 25.27
C ASN A 422 6.22 -10.20 25.69
N ILE A 423 6.51 -10.12 27.00
CA ILE A 423 7.81 -10.50 27.55
C ILE A 423 8.07 -11.99 27.29
N PHE A 424 7.10 -12.85 27.57
CA PHE A 424 7.21 -14.28 27.31
C PHE A 424 7.38 -14.59 25.81
N GLY A 425 6.63 -13.92 24.93
CA GLY A 425 6.77 -14.09 23.47
C GLY A 425 8.16 -13.74 22.95
N CYS A 426 8.73 -12.64 23.41
CA CYS A 426 10.10 -12.25 23.07
C CYS A 426 11.13 -13.25 23.64
N ALA A 427 10.98 -13.68 24.89
CA ALA A 427 11.87 -14.66 25.51
C ALA A 427 11.81 -16.03 24.83
N ALA A 428 10.64 -16.45 24.33
CA ALA A 428 10.45 -17.73 23.64
C ALA A 428 11.38 -17.86 22.41
N ILE A 429 11.59 -16.78 21.66
CA ILE A 429 12.53 -16.75 20.52
C ILE A 429 13.97 -16.35 20.89
N GLY A 430 14.25 -16.17 22.19
CA GLY A 430 15.60 -15.89 22.68
C GLY A 430 15.98 -14.44 22.59
N MET A 431 14.98 -13.55 22.59
CA MET A 431 15.14 -12.11 22.69
C MET A 431 14.66 -11.67 24.05
N ASN A 432 15.44 -11.95 25.10
CA ASN A 432 15.08 -11.48 26.44
C ASN A 432 15.01 -9.94 26.43
N PRO A 433 13.85 -9.33 26.74
CA PRO A 433 13.69 -7.87 26.69
C PRO A 433 14.61 -7.10 27.63
N PHE A 434 15.13 -7.75 28.67
CA PHE A 434 16.02 -7.17 29.67
C PHE A 434 17.51 -7.28 29.33
N SER A 435 17.88 -8.03 28.28
CA SER A 435 19.27 -8.16 27.83
C SER A 435 19.71 -6.97 26.96
N THR A 436 20.98 -6.93 26.56
CA THR A 436 21.47 -5.92 25.61
C THR A 436 20.94 -6.19 24.18
N LEU A 437 21.09 -5.22 23.27
CA LEU A 437 20.68 -5.42 21.87
C LEU A 437 21.52 -6.53 21.22
N GLU A 438 22.81 -6.55 21.52
CA GLU A 438 23.79 -7.53 21.09
C GLU A 438 23.39 -8.95 21.55
N ASP A 439 23.05 -9.13 22.83
CA ASP A 439 22.60 -10.41 23.37
C ASP A 439 21.29 -10.88 22.72
N ARG A 440 20.34 -9.94 22.49
CA ARG A 440 19.07 -10.26 21.82
C ARG A 440 19.26 -10.69 20.37
N ILE A 441 20.35 -10.30 19.71
CA ILE A 441 20.63 -10.66 18.31
C ILE A 441 21.52 -11.90 18.22
N ALA A 442 22.38 -12.12 19.22
CA ALA A 442 23.27 -13.26 19.28
C ALA A 442 22.53 -14.61 19.24
N VAL A 443 23.17 -15.61 18.63
CA VAL A 443 22.76 -17.01 18.69
C VAL A 443 23.73 -17.71 19.64
N GLU A 444 23.30 -17.88 20.89
CA GLU A 444 24.14 -18.37 21.97
C GLU A 444 24.67 -19.78 21.68
N GLY A 445 25.97 -19.99 21.92
CA GLY A 445 26.63 -21.28 21.70
C GLY A 445 26.81 -21.68 20.23
N CYS A 446 26.66 -20.75 19.28
CA CYS A 446 26.78 -21.02 17.85
C CYS A 446 27.92 -20.21 17.21
N THR A 447 28.76 -20.88 16.43
CA THR A 447 29.91 -20.30 15.72
C THR A 447 29.75 -20.41 14.21
N GLN A 448 29.13 -21.49 13.73
CA GLN A 448 28.95 -21.78 12.31
C GLN A 448 27.52 -22.26 12.01
N ILE A 449 27.02 -21.96 10.82
CA ILE A 449 25.78 -22.52 10.27
C ILE A 449 26.13 -23.31 9.01
N VAL A 450 25.62 -24.52 8.90
CA VAL A 450 25.77 -25.39 7.74
C VAL A 450 24.40 -25.82 7.23
N GLY A 451 24.22 -25.86 5.91
CA GLY A 451 22.96 -26.29 5.30
C GLY A 451 22.84 -27.81 5.20
N THR A 452 21.62 -28.33 5.38
CA THR A 452 21.34 -29.78 5.24
C THR A 452 20.37 -30.13 4.11
N GLY A 453 19.70 -29.15 3.50
CA GLY A 453 18.82 -29.35 2.35
C GLY A 453 17.60 -30.24 2.60
N ASP A 454 17.07 -30.28 3.84
CA ASP A 454 15.92 -31.10 4.20
C ASP A 454 14.64 -30.26 4.21
N PHE A 455 13.92 -30.25 3.09
CA PHE A 455 12.72 -29.44 2.93
C PHE A 455 11.61 -29.79 3.91
N LYS A 456 11.43 -31.07 4.27
CA LYS A 456 10.36 -31.46 5.19
C LYS A 456 10.62 -30.88 6.58
N THR A 457 11.84 -31.07 7.08
CA THR A 457 12.25 -30.47 8.35
C THR A 457 12.24 -28.94 8.26
N CYS A 458 12.62 -28.35 7.12
CA CYS A 458 12.52 -26.91 6.91
C CYS A 458 11.07 -26.41 7.03
N PHE A 459 10.12 -27.07 6.37
CA PHE A 459 8.69 -26.77 6.47
C PHE A 459 8.19 -26.85 7.91
N ASP A 460 8.51 -27.92 8.62
CA ASP A 460 8.11 -28.08 10.04
C ASP A 460 8.67 -26.94 10.90
N GLN A 461 9.89 -26.46 10.62
CA GLN A 461 10.48 -25.33 11.34
C GLN A 461 9.87 -23.99 10.95
N VAL A 462 9.59 -23.76 9.66
CA VAL A 462 8.89 -22.55 9.19
C VAL A 462 7.50 -22.47 9.83
N ASP A 463 6.76 -23.58 9.86
CA ASP A 463 5.43 -23.61 10.47
C ASP A 463 5.49 -23.31 11.98
N MET A 464 6.35 -24.03 12.71
CA MET A 464 6.47 -23.93 14.16
C MET A 464 7.07 -22.61 14.65
N ILE A 465 7.94 -21.95 13.86
CA ILE A 465 8.62 -20.71 14.28
C ILE A 465 7.90 -19.47 13.75
N LEU A 466 7.40 -19.52 12.51
CA LEU A 466 6.90 -18.33 11.80
C LEU A 466 5.37 -18.35 11.67
N LEU A 467 4.79 -19.40 11.07
CA LEU A 467 3.40 -19.35 10.62
C LEU A 467 2.39 -19.61 11.75
N ASN A 468 2.67 -20.56 12.62
CA ASN A 468 1.79 -20.96 13.71
C ASN A 468 2.57 -21.36 14.99
N PRO A 469 3.41 -20.45 15.52
CA PRO A 469 4.14 -20.71 16.76
C PRO A 469 3.23 -20.91 17.97
N PRO A 470 3.56 -21.85 18.88
CA PRO A 470 2.80 -22.03 20.13
C PRO A 470 2.80 -20.79 21.03
N ILE A 471 3.93 -20.09 21.05
CA ILE A 471 4.08 -18.79 21.70
C ILE A 471 4.56 -17.82 20.61
N PRO A 472 3.66 -17.02 20.03
CA PRO A 472 4.03 -16.08 18.99
C PRO A 472 4.97 -15.02 19.54
N LEU A 473 5.89 -14.56 18.69
CA LEU A 473 6.43 -13.22 18.87
C LEU A 473 5.25 -12.28 19.00
N PRO A 474 5.28 -11.32 19.94
CA PRO A 474 4.14 -10.44 20.11
C PRO A 474 3.90 -9.78 18.77
N ALA A 475 2.76 -10.11 18.16
CA ALA A 475 2.48 -9.58 16.84
C ALA A 475 2.53 -8.07 17.00
N ASN A 476 3.10 -7.39 16.00
CA ASN A 476 3.17 -5.93 16.09
C ASN A 476 1.77 -5.40 16.42
N LEU A 477 1.66 -4.29 17.14
CA LEU A 477 0.39 -3.80 17.70
C LEU A 477 -0.77 -3.87 16.69
N GLU A 478 -0.47 -3.71 15.41
CA GLU A 478 -1.34 -3.94 14.25
C GLU A 478 -2.07 -5.31 14.26
N ALA A 479 -1.39 -6.45 14.10
CA ALA A 479 -2.05 -7.76 14.01
C ALA A 479 -2.80 -8.15 15.29
N SER A 480 -2.17 -7.97 16.46
CA SER A 480 -2.84 -8.23 17.74
C SER A 480 -4.02 -7.27 17.94
N SER A 481 -4.00 -6.05 17.39
CA SER A 481 -5.15 -5.14 17.45
C SER A 481 -6.32 -5.60 16.60
N THR A 482 -6.08 -6.33 15.51
CA THR A 482 -7.10 -6.99 14.70
C THR A 482 -7.60 -8.30 15.35
N GLY A 483 -6.87 -8.82 16.32
CA GLY A 483 -7.23 -9.99 17.12
C GLY A 483 -6.49 -11.27 16.75
N PHE A 484 -5.34 -11.18 16.08
CA PHE A 484 -4.54 -12.33 15.66
C PHE A 484 -3.08 -12.19 16.07
N ASP A 485 -2.50 -13.31 16.52
CA ASP A 485 -1.07 -13.39 16.85
C ASP A 485 -0.28 -14.29 15.89
N THR A 486 -0.97 -15.21 15.19
CA THR A 486 -0.36 -16.08 14.17
C THR A 486 -1.15 -16.12 12.87
N LEU A 487 -0.48 -16.48 11.79
CA LEU A 487 -1.12 -16.68 10.49
C LEU A 487 -2.06 -17.89 10.51
N GLY A 488 -1.69 -18.95 11.23
CA GLY A 488 -2.55 -20.12 11.45
C GLY A 488 -3.87 -19.77 12.13
N GLN A 489 -3.86 -18.84 13.10
CA GLN A 489 -5.09 -18.34 13.72
C GLN A 489 -5.99 -17.60 12.72
N VAL A 490 -5.41 -16.77 11.83
CA VAL A 490 -6.15 -16.02 10.81
C VAL A 490 -6.98 -16.99 9.98
N PHE A 491 -6.36 -17.93 9.29
CA PHE A 491 -7.09 -18.79 8.34
C PHE A 491 -8.01 -19.81 9.00
N ARG A 492 -7.74 -20.18 10.27
CA ARG A 492 -8.62 -21.06 11.06
C ARG A 492 -9.90 -20.36 11.51
N LEU A 493 -9.80 -19.08 11.89
CA LEU A 493 -10.93 -18.32 12.46
C LEU A 493 -11.64 -17.45 11.42
N VAL A 494 -10.92 -17.10 10.36
CA VAL A 494 -11.35 -16.27 9.23
C VAL A 494 -11.02 -17.02 7.96
N SER A 495 -12.06 -17.42 7.25
CA SER A 495 -11.93 -18.11 5.96
C SER A 495 -12.80 -17.41 4.92
N THR A 496 -12.47 -17.56 3.63
CA THR A 496 -13.18 -16.88 2.54
C THR A 496 -13.34 -17.80 1.34
N ASP A 497 -14.45 -17.64 0.63
CA ASP A 497 -14.73 -18.29 -0.66
C ASP A 497 -14.21 -17.46 -1.86
N ALA A 498 -13.80 -16.21 -1.62
CA ALA A 498 -13.25 -15.34 -2.64
C ALA A 498 -11.93 -15.90 -3.19
N PRO A 499 -11.61 -15.62 -4.47
CA PRO A 499 -10.28 -15.91 -4.97
C PRO A 499 -9.24 -15.11 -4.19
N VAL A 500 -8.09 -15.72 -3.90
CA VAL A 500 -6.99 -15.10 -3.14
C VAL A 500 -5.76 -14.98 -4.02
N PHE A 501 -5.24 -13.76 -4.12
CA PHE A 501 -3.98 -13.47 -4.80
C PHE A 501 -2.84 -13.49 -3.79
N ILE A 502 -1.73 -14.14 -4.14
CA ILE A 502 -0.50 -14.16 -3.35
C ILE A 502 0.56 -13.39 -4.15
N ALA A 503 1.00 -12.26 -3.59
CA ALA A 503 1.96 -11.34 -4.18
C ALA A 503 3.22 -11.23 -3.29
N GLY A 504 4.32 -10.81 -3.90
CA GLY A 504 5.62 -10.65 -3.26
C GLY A 504 6.73 -11.27 -4.11
N VAL A 505 7.72 -10.45 -4.50
CA VAL A 505 8.82 -10.86 -5.39
C VAL A 505 9.53 -12.12 -4.86
N ALA A 506 9.86 -12.17 -3.56
CA ALA A 506 10.58 -13.30 -2.98
C ALA A 506 9.81 -14.63 -3.12
N ILE A 507 8.51 -14.62 -2.82
CA ILE A 507 7.66 -15.81 -2.94
C ILE A 507 7.55 -16.26 -4.41
N LEU A 508 7.42 -15.33 -5.34
CA LEU A 508 7.27 -15.65 -6.76
C LEU A 508 8.57 -16.10 -7.41
N ASP A 509 9.72 -15.56 -7.02
CA ASP A 509 11.01 -15.90 -7.63
C ASP A 509 11.41 -17.35 -7.37
N GLY A 510 11.09 -17.89 -6.19
CA GLY A 510 11.23 -19.32 -5.91
C GLY A 510 10.40 -20.18 -6.85
N ILE A 511 9.09 -19.88 -6.98
CA ILE A 511 8.16 -20.61 -7.86
C ILE A 511 8.60 -20.53 -9.33
N ARG A 512 8.92 -19.33 -9.83
CA ARG A 512 9.41 -19.10 -11.19
C ARG A 512 10.73 -19.82 -11.45
N THR A 513 11.60 -19.91 -10.44
CA THR A 513 12.83 -20.68 -10.55
C THR A 513 12.53 -22.17 -10.70
N LEU A 514 11.62 -22.73 -9.90
CA LEU A 514 11.17 -24.12 -10.04
C LEU A 514 10.59 -24.41 -11.43
N GLN A 515 9.85 -23.45 -11.99
CA GLN A 515 9.31 -23.56 -13.35
C GLN A 515 10.41 -23.53 -14.41
N ARG A 516 11.34 -22.58 -14.32
CA ARG A 516 12.48 -22.44 -15.26
C ARG A 516 13.36 -23.69 -15.29
N ILE A 517 13.63 -24.29 -14.13
CA ILE A 517 14.45 -25.51 -14.03
C ILE A 517 13.65 -26.80 -14.34
N GLY A 518 12.36 -26.69 -14.65
CA GLY A 518 11.50 -27.82 -14.98
C GLY A 518 11.12 -28.71 -13.79
N PHE A 519 11.22 -28.21 -12.57
CA PHE A 519 10.78 -28.93 -11.36
C PHE A 519 9.29 -28.71 -11.09
N LEU A 520 8.70 -27.64 -11.62
CA LEU A 520 7.28 -27.31 -11.50
C LEU A 520 6.73 -26.94 -12.89
N GLY A 521 5.53 -27.40 -13.22
CA GLY A 521 4.84 -27.08 -14.48
C GLY A 521 4.04 -25.77 -14.41
N ASP A 522 2.95 -25.72 -15.18
CA ASP A 522 1.89 -24.72 -14.91
C ASP A 522 1.36 -24.95 -13.49
N PHE A 523 1.35 -23.90 -12.68
CA PHE A 523 1.09 -23.97 -11.24
C PHE A 523 -0.06 -23.03 -10.87
N ARG A 524 -1.10 -23.59 -10.24
CA ARG A 524 -2.35 -22.89 -9.92
C ARG A 524 -2.73 -23.03 -8.44
N GLY A 525 -1.74 -23.26 -7.58
CA GLY A 525 -1.93 -23.38 -6.14
C GLY A 525 -2.05 -24.81 -5.61
N GLU A 526 -1.66 -25.82 -6.39
CA GLU A 526 -1.64 -27.22 -5.96
C GLU A 526 -0.53 -27.48 -4.93
N THR A 527 -0.91 -27.65 -3.66
CA THR A 527 0.01 -27.77 -2.52
C THR A 527 1.02 -28.92 -2.67
N ASP A 528 0.55 -30.11 -3.06
CA ASP A 528 1.40 -31.29 -3.18
C ASP A 528 2.45 -31.13 -4.28
N LEU A 529 2.08 -30.49 -5.41
CA LEU A 529 3.02 -30.22 -6.52
C LEU A 529 4.12 -29.24 -6.08
N LEU A 530 3.76 -28.20 -5.33
CA LEU A 530 4.74 -27.23 -4.83
C LEU A 530 5.66 -27.88 -3.78
N GLU A 531 5.10 -28.66 -2.87
CA GLU A 531 5.86 -29.38 -1.83
C GLU A 531 6.86 -30.38 -2.44
N GLU A 532 6.45 -31.14 -3.46
CA GLU A 532 7.33 -32.06 -4.17
C GLU A 532 8.46 -31.31 -4.92
N ALA A 533 8.11 -30.27 -5.67
CA ALA A 533 9.06 -29.48 -6.44
C ALA A 533 10.09 -28.77 -5.54
N ALA A 534 9.62 -28.19 -4.43
CA ALA A 534 10.48 -27.58 -3.42
C ALA A 534 11.39 -28.61 -2.74
N GLY A 535 10.85 -29.79 -2.42
CA GLY A 535 11.61 -30.91 -1.88
C GLY A 535 12.75 -31.37 -2.80
N ARG A 536 12.53 -31.37 -4.11
CA ARG A 536 13.57 -31.68 -5.11
C ARG A 536 14.63 -30.59 -5.17
N PHE A 537 14.23 -29.31 -5.19
CA PHE A 537 15.15 -28.19 -5.26
C PHE A 537 16.03 -28.06 -4.01
N CYS A 538 15.44 -28.15 -2.83
CA CYS A 538 16.17 -27.97 -1.57
C CYS A 538 17.18 -29.07 -1.26
N LYS A 539 17.02 -30.25 -1.88
CA LYS A 539 17.99 -31.35 -1.81
C LYS A 539 19.21 -31.14 -2.69
N LEU A 540 19.20 -30.16 -3.61
CA LEU A 540 20.34 -29.89 -4.47
C LEU A 540 21.50 -29.38 -3.61
N PRO A 541 22.68 -30.02 -3.67
CA PRO A 541 23.85 -29.47 -3.03
C PRO A 541 24.34 -28.23 -3.77
N VAL A 542 25.14 -27.41 -3.11
CA VAL A 542 25.87 -26.31 -3.75
C VAL A 542 27.32 -26.69 -3.96
N LYS A 543 27.90 -26.25 -5.08
CA LYS A 543 29.31 -26.43 -5.43
C LYS A 543 29.92 -25.10 -5.84
N ASN A 544 31.21 -24.94 -5.58
CA ASN A 544 31.96 -23.79 -6.05
C ASN A 544 32.42 -24.00 -7.50
N ILE A 545 32.09 -23.07 -8.40
CA ILE A 545 32.62 -23.02 -9.75
C ILE A 545 33.57 -21.82 -9.85
N PRO A 546 34.88 -22.04 -10.15
CA PRO A 546 35.85 -20.97 -10.29
C PRO A 546 35.36 -19.86 -11.24
N GLY A 547 35.40 -18.61 -10.78
CA GLY A 547 34.97 -17.43 -11.53
C GLY A 547 33.46 -17.18 -11.55
N LYS A 548 32.63 -18.13 -11.09
CA LYS A 548 31.17 -17.96 -10.95
C LYS A 548 30.71 -17.92 -9.49
N GLY A 549 31.50 -18.47 -8.58
CA GLY A 549 31.17 -18.60 -7.17
C GLY A 549 30.31 -19.85 -6.89
N LEU A 550 29.51 -19.79 -5.83
CA LEU A 550 28.64 -20.90 -5.43
C LEU A 550 27.43 -21.04 -6.38
N VAL A 551 27.17 -22.26 -6.83
CA VAL A 551 26.03 -22.61 -7.67
C VAL A 551 25.31 -23.84 -7.14
N PHE A 552 24.00 -23.94 -7.37
CA PHE A 552 23.26 -25.18 -7.14
C PHE A 552 23.68 -26.25 -8.16
N ASP A 553 23.89 -27.48 -7.71
CA ASP A 553 24.34 -28.59 -8.54
C ASP A 553 23.19 -29.16 -9.38
N LEU A 554 22.99 -28.55 -10.55
CA LEU A 554 22.03 -28.93 -11.57
C LEU A 554 22.77 -29.42 -12.82
N ARG A 555 22.19 -30.37 -13.55
CA ARG A 555 22.83 -30.99 -14.72
C ARG A 555 22.94 -30.04 -15.92
N ASP A 556 21.83 -29.41 -16.28
CA ASP A 556 21.69 -28.71 -17.57
C ASP A 556 21.47 -27.19 -17.42
N GLN A 557 21.44 -26.68 -16.19
CA GLN A 557 21.18 -25.28 -15.88
C GLN A 557 22.06 -24.81 -14.73
N GLU A 558 22.37 -23.51 -14.69
CA GLU A 558 23.12 -22.91 -13.59
C GLU A 558 22.21 -21.94 -12.82
N VAL A 559 22.06 -22.19 -11.52
CA VAL A 559 21.42 -21.25 -10.60
C VAL A 559 22.48 -20.80 -9.60
N LEU A 560 22.83 -19.52 -9.65
CA LEU A 560 23.80 -18.93 -8.73
C LEU A 560 23.22 -18.87 -7.31
N VAL A 561 24.07 -19.11 -6.32
CA VAL A 561 23.75 -18.83 -4.93
C VAL A 561 23.99 -17.34 -4.68
N THR A 562 22.93 -16.66 -4.26
CA THR A 562 22.88 -15.22 -4.05
C THR A 562 22.18 -14.94 -2.71
N PRO A 563 22.17 -13.68 -2.21
CA PRO A 563 21.46 -13.34 -0.99
C PRO A 563 19.95 -13.61 -1.04
N PHE A 564 19.38 -13.77 -2.24
CA PHE A 564 17.98 -14.07 -2.49
C PHE A 564 17.75 -15.57 -2.72
N THR A 565 18.54 -16.21 -3.58
CA THR A 565 18.34 -17.64 -3.91
C THR A 565 18.65 -18.57 -2.73
N ILE A 566 19.47 -18.13 -1.76
CA ILE A 566 19.77 -18.90 -0.55
C ILE A 566 18.57 -19.03 0.41
N THR A 567 17.55 -18.16 0.31
CA THR A 567 16.34 -18.20 1.15
C THR A 567 15.16 -18.92 0.50
N PHE A 568 15.31 -19.42 -0.74
CA PHE A 568 14.22 -20.04 -1.49
C PHE A 568 13.55 -21.20 -0.76
N CYS A 569 14.29 -22.07 -0.07
CA CYS A 569 13.68 -23.17 0.67
C CYS A 569 12.78 -22.70 1.81
N GLN A 570 13.16 -21.63 2.51
CA GLN A 570 12.30 -20.99 3.50
C GLN A 570 11.05 -20.39 2.83
N GLU A 571 11.21 -19.65 1.74
CA GLU A 571 10.12 -18.96 1.05
C GLU A 571 9.10 -19.94 0.42
N LEU A 572 9.60 -21.04 -0.15
CA LEU A 572 8.80 -22.15 -0.65
C LEU A 572 8.07 -22.86 0.49
N ALA A 573 8.73 -23.09 1.63
CA ALA A 573 8.08 -23.64 2.82
C ALA A 573 6.98 -22.70 3.36
N MET A 574 7.20 -21.38 3.37
CA MET A 574 6.16 -20.40 3.70
C MET A 574 4.99 -20.46 2.72
N SER A 575 5.27 -20.63 1.43
CA SER A 575 4.25 -20.75 0.38
C SER A 575 3.40 -22.01 0.53
N VAL A 576 4.03 -23.16 0.81
CA VAL A 576 3.33 -24.41 1.12
C VAL A 576 2.46 -24.25 2.37
N GLY A 577 2.98 -23.59 3.42
CA GLY A 577 2.20 -23.32 4.63
C GLY A 577 0.99 -22.43 4.37
N LEU A 578 1.16 -21.34 3.61
CA LEU A 578 0.08 -20.46 3.17
C LEU A 578 -1.03 -21.23 2.45
N LEU A 579 -0.66 -22.09 1.51
CA LEU A 579 -1.61 -22.93 0.78
C LEU A 579 -2.37 -23.89 1.71
N LYS A 580 -1.65 -24.61 2.58
CA LYS A 580 -2.26 -25.52 3.57
C LYS A 580 -3.26 -24.77 4.46
N TYR A 581 -2.91 -23.58 4.94
CA TYR A 581 -3.80 -22.80 5.79
C TYR A 581 -5.05 -22.29 5.03
N LEU A 582 -4.87 -21.72 3.84
CA LEU A 582 -5.98 -21.27 3.00
C LEU A 582 -6.95 -22.40 2.63
N GLN A 583 -6.43 -23.61 2.35
CA GLN A 583 -7.22 -24.78 1.96
C GLN A 583 -7.86 -25.51 3.14
N SER A 584 -7.34 -25.33 4.36
CA SER A 584 -7.89 -25.93 5.59
C SER A 584 -9.05 -25.15 6.22
N GLY A 585 -9.31 -23.94 5.74
CA GLY A 585 -10.36 -23.07 6.26
C GLY A 585 -11.77 -23.64 6.03
N PHE A 586 -12.74 -23.19 6.83
CA PHE A 586 -14.15 -23.59 6.68
C PHE A 586 -14.73 -23.16 5.32
N HIS A 587 -14.37 -21.96 4.85
CA HIS A 587 -14.59 -21.50 3.48
C HIS A 587 -13.27 -21.56 2.71
N VAL A 588 -13.24 -22.32 1.61
CA VAL A 588 -12.04 -22.48 0.79
C VAL A 588 -12.07 -21.47 -0.37
N PRO A 589 -10.98 -20.74 -0.64
CA PRO A 589 -10.89 -19.83 -1.78
C PRO A 589 -11.24 -20.53 -3.10
N SER A 590 -12.06 -19.89 -3.92
CA SER A 590 -12.41 -20.39 -5.26
C SER A 590 -11.21 -20.52 -6.21
N ALA A 591 -10.15 -19.76 -5.97
CA ALA A 591 -8.86 -19.88 -6.64
C ALA A 591 -7.75 -19.30 -5.75
N ILE A 592 -6.52 -19.81 -5.89
CA ILE A 592 -5.32 -19.22 -5.27
C ILE A 592 -4.33 -18.90 -6.39
N ILE A 593 -3.97 -17.64 -6.55
CA ILE A 593 -3.23 -17.14 -7.72
C ILE A 593 -1.95 -16.46 -7.27
N PHE A 594 -0.80 -16.97 -7.71
CA PHE A 594 0.50 -16.38 -7.42
C PHE A 594 0.90 -15.39 -8.53
N THR A 595 0.86 -14.10 -8.25
CA THR A 595 1.25 -13.07 -9.22
C THR A 595 1.55 -11.73 -8.54
N ASN A 596 2.39 -10.91 -9.19
CA ASN A 596 2.58 -9.50 -8.85
C ASN A 596 1.88 -8.58 -9.87
N GLU A 597 1.37 -9.14 -10.97
CA GLU A 597 0.80 -8.40 -12.08
C GLU A 597 -0.64 -8.85 -12.32
N ILE A 598 -1.47 -7.91 -12.75
CA ILE A 598 -2.85 -8.16 -13.12
C ILE A 598 -3.00 -7.95 -14.61
N ASP A 599 -3.37 -9.02 -15.31
CA ASP A 599 -3.64 -9.01 -16.73
C ASP A 599 -5.13 -8.77 -17.02
N ASP A 600 -5.44 -8.16 -18.16
CA ASP A 600 -6.81 -8.14 -18.69
C ASP A 600 -7.19 -9.46 -19.37
N ALA A 601 -8.40 -9.52 -19.92
CA ALA A 601 -8.92 -10.73 -20.57
C ALA A 601 -8.13 -11.09 -21.83
N GLU A 602 -7.44 -10.11 -22.43
CA GLU A 602 -6.59 -10.24 -23.60
C GLU A 602 -5.13 -10.59 -23.24
N GLY A 603 -4.80 -10.72 -21.95
CA GLY A 603 -3.47 -11.07 -21.45
C GLY A 603 -2.50 -9.88 -21.39
N LYS A 604 -3.00 -8.64 -21.44
CA LYS A 604 -2.19 -7.43 -21.32
C LYS A 604 -2.14 -6.96 -19.87
N VAL A 605 -0.91 -6.78 -19.38
CA VAL A 605 -0.63 -6.25 -18.03
C VAL A 605 -1.28 -4.89 -17.83
N GLN A 606 -2.20 -4.80 -16.86
CA GLN A 606 -2.88 -3.58 -16.43
C GLN A 606 -2.08 -2.81 -15.37
N GLY A 607 -1.25 -3.51 -14.60
CA GLY A 607 -0.42 -2.92 -13.56
C GLY A 607 0.09 -3.95 -12.55
N GLN A 608 0.89 -3.47 -11.59
CA GLN A 608 1.43 -4.27 -10.51
C GLN A 608 0.60 -4.11 -9.23
N ILE A 609 0.52 -5.20 -8.47
CA ILE A 609 -0.06 -5.20 -7.12
C ILE A 609 0.90 -4.44 -6.19
N GLY A 610 0.33 -3.56 -5.38
CA GLY A 610 1.04 -2.76 -4.39
C GLY A 610 0.17 -1.66 -3.82
N TRP A 611 0.56 -1.07 -2.70
CA TRP A 611 -0.22 -0.06 -2.00
C TRP A 611 -0.34 1.33 -2.69
N PRO A 612 0.62 1.83 -3.52
CA PRO A 612 0.61 3.23 -3.97
C PRO A 612 -0.63 3.65 -4.76
N LEU A 613 -1.06 2.86 -5.75
CA LEU A 613 -2.28 3.14 -6.52
C LEU A 613 -3.51 3.17 -5.61
N GLY A 614 -3.60 2.21 -4.68
CA GLY A 614 -4.67 2.09 -3.71
C GLY A 614 -4.77 3.27 -2.75
N ALA A 615 -3.65 3.89 -2.37
CA ALA A 615 -3.64 5.09 -1.55
C ALA A 615 -4.26 6.29 -2.27
N VAL A 616 -3.93 6.47 -3.56
CA VAL A 616 -4.55 7.49 -4.43
C VAL A 616 -6.04 7.20 -4.59
N LEU A 617 -6.38 5.95 -4.92
CA LEU A 617 -7.75 5.51 -5.13
C LEU A 617 -8.59 5.72 -3.87
N TYR A 618 -8.08 5.36 -2.69
CA TYR A 618 -8.77 5.53 -1.42
C TYR A 618 -9.21 6.98 -1.19
N ARG A 619 -8.35 7.95 -1.52
CA ARG A 619 -8.70 9.38 -1.44
C ARG A 619 -9.65 9.80 -2.57
N ALA A 620 -9.41 9.35 -3.80
CA ALA A 620 -10.21 9.70 -4.96
C ALA A 620 -11.66 9.21 -4.86
N LEU A 621 -11.90 8.10 -4.15
CA LEU A 621 -13.25 7.57 -3.88
C LEU A 621 -14.10 8.51 -3.00
N SER A 622 -13.48 9.40 -2.23
CA SER A 622 -14.20 10.47 -1.51
C SER A 622 -14.18 11.75 -2.36
N GLN A 623 -15.00 11.78 -3.43
CA GLN A 623 -14.96 12.88 -4.41
C GLN A 623 -15.09 14.27 -3.79
N LYS A 624 -15.99 14.46 -2.81
CA LYS A 624 -16.16 15.75 -2.13
C LYS A 624 -14.89 16.18 -1.37
N GLN A 625 -14.26 15.24 -0.67
CA GLN A 625 -13.03 15.51 0.07
C GLN A 625 -11.87 15.79 -0.88
N TRP A 626 -11.74 15.00 -1.95
CA TRP A 626 -10.78 15.23 -3.01
C TRP A 626 -10.92 16.62 -3.62
N SER A 627 -12.15 17.02 -3.99
CA SER A 627 -12.39 18.33 -4.61
C SER A 627 -11.96 19.49 -3.71
N ARG A 628 -12.27 19.39 -2.41
CA ARG A 628 -11.84 20.37 -1.42
C ARG A 628 -10.31 20.41 -1.30
N ASP A 629 -9.69 19.26 -1.08
CA ASP A 629 -8.26 19.20 -0.76
C ASP A 629 -7.37 19.52 -1.96
N MET A 630 -7.78 19.12 -3.16
CA MET A 630 -6.98 19.26 -4.39
C MET A 630 -7.25 20.53 -5.17
N TYR A 631 -8.48 21.06 -5.13
CA TYR A 631 -8.88 22.18 -6.01
C TYR A 631 -9.29 23.44 -5.24
N GLU A 632 -10.02 23.32 -4.13
CA GLU A 632 -10.40 24.49 -3.32
C GLU A 632 -9.20 25.00 -2.51
N LEU A 633 -8.56 24.08 -1.77
CA LEU A 633 -7.31 24.30 -1.05
C LEU A 633 -6.14 24.17 -2.02
N GLY A 634 -5.90 22.95 -2.52
CA GLY A 634 -4.92 22.69 -3.57
C GLY A 634 -3.55 23.30 -3.30
N PRO A 635 -2.86 23.82 -4.34
CA PRO A 635 -1.59 24.52 -4.18
C PRO A 635 -1.64 25.79 -3.32
N LYS A 636 -2.84 26.33 -3.02
CA LYS A 636 -2.97 27.55 -2.20
C LYS A 636 -2.55 27.32 -0.75
N VAL A 637 -2.45 26.07 -0.30
CA VAL A 637 -1.84 25.72 0.99
C VAL A 637 -0.36 26.14 1.08
N ASN A 638 0.27 26.44 -0.05
CA ASN A 638 1.65 26.93 -0.13
C ASN A 638 1.75 28.47 0.02
N PHE A 639 0.63 29.19 0.04
CA PHE A 639 0.65 30.63 0.25
C PHE A 639 1.05 30.96 1.69
N LEU A 640 1.81 32.05 1.86
CA LEU A 640 2.30 32.49 3.16
C LEU A 640 1.13 32.62 4.15
N VAL A 641 1.37 32.14 5.37
CA VAL A 641 0.46 32.33 6.51
C VAL A 641 0.23 33.83 6.66
N ALA A 642 -1.03 34.26 6.74
CA ALA A 642 -1.34 35.60 7.22
C ALA A 642 -0.73 35.72 8.62
N THR A 643 0.30 36.56 8.77
CA THR A 643 0.84 36.89 10.08
C THR A 643 -0.33 37.37 10.97
N PRO A 644 -0.51 36.79 12.16
CA PRO A 644 -1.62 37.15 13.04
C PRO A 644 -1.60 38.62 13.43
#